data_AF-A0AB34CG29-F1
#
_entry.id   AF-A0AB34CG29-F1
#
_cell.length_a   1.000
_cell.length_b   1.000
_cell.length_c   1.000
_cell.angle_alpha   90.00
_cell.angle_beta   90.00
_cell.angle_gamma   90.00
#
_symmetry.space_group_name_H-M   'P 1'
#
loop_
_entity.id
_entity.type
_entity.pdbx_description
1 polymer ?
#
loop_
_entity_poly.entity_id
_entity_poly.type
_entity_poly.pdbx_seq_one_letter_code
_entity_poly.pdbx_strand_id
1 'polypeptide(L)'
;MWEITADKITGMPSRTAAYLCRQIAGLIKAGSMSPETCQRIFAFCGIRPSDAQWRQFLIPVLGCLGLLALVAGSVFFIAWNWAWLPKMAKFALAELLIVALAVVVWWRWYSTLARSALLAAGLSFGALFALYGQIYQTGADSWELFRAWLCVLLPLALIARQNSLWFCSWLVANLAFQLYYTTTLPTSLLELAVSDSLFRLPTTVLHGYLALLAACLIIREVLAWRAITHHPESWLASRWFSRVMAGFLLLLLTAIVAGNISDWHGGNHFTLVTGGWMVTLLAGYYLYRYRHVDLCMLTIGIASLTVVGCALIMQLFLVAYVTGDLYLTGVMMIFWVAANGSILLKWQRKLAEKGPFDQAPPRLTLLTDALRQQGLLSDAQIREIQQRGHAFDLPWYLRLALSIGGWVAAIITLLLMALVLYSTDLLDDPNAVTLIVPSLVLAVIARGLLRSDRDGKYHLGLAWAIAATCGLILGVVLQIKSDDVSFMMLSSLSALPILAAMAVAMPDRTYRFMAITALTFFLVLAGYLLSLHYLSPTAGCVAVSLLVAAVMFLWLWIVSHQLRLLAGRYADAVHLLLYGIPAGLMLLSFPGINAAVLMDFFWSPGQFSMLQSATGTGIAAGLVLSALSQKRIGQPLFSIITLPAALICGAAALYAPGIGLGLWLILMARYLGSPGLMVVSAGFMVLYVIGWYYFLEVTLLQKTLLLLAGGLVLLGLAWVVAKVLPAKIGGASENA
;
A
#
# COMPACT_ATOMS: atom_id res chain seq x y z
N MET A 1 24.10 -22.77 17.19
CA MET A 1 22.66 -23.09 17.37
C MET A 1 21.80 -21.88 17.80
N TRP A 2 22.37 -20.79 18.35
CA TRP A 2 21.64 -19.60 18.82
C TRP A 2 21.64 -18.38 17.87
N GLU A 3 22.39 -18.42 16.77
CA GLU A 3 22.51 -17.29 15.81
C GLU A 3 21.39 -17.22 14.76
N ILE A 4 20.49 -18.21 14.72
CA ILE A 4 19.53 -18.38 13.62
C ILE A 4 18.28 -17.48 13.78
N THR A 5 18.06 -16.87 14.95
CA THR A 5 16.84 -16.08 15.23
C THR A 5 17.03 -14.57 15.34
N ALA A 6 18.23 -14.05 15.10
CA ALA A 6 18.53 -12.63 15.29
C ALA A 6 18.44 -11.83 13.98
N ASP A 7 17.23 -11.63 13.45
CA ASP A 7 16.91 -10.31 12.89
C ASP A 7 16.52 -9.44 14.08
N LYS A 8 17.53 -8.81 14.68
CA LYS A 8 17.53 -8.34 16.07
C LYS A 8 16.60 -7.16 16.38
N ILE A 9 15.72 -6.71 15.49
CA ILE A 9 15.00 -5.42 15.70
C ILE A 9 13.50 -5.38 15.35
N THR A 10 12.90 -6.30 14.60
CA THR A 10 11.53 -6.05 14.09
C THR A 10 10.41 -6.94 14.62
N GLY A 11 10.71 -7.96 15.43
CA GLY A 11 9.71 -8.91 15.90
C GLY A 11 9.02 -9.70 14.78
N MET A 12 9.35 -9.46 13.50
CA MET A 12 8.86 -10.10 12.28
C MET A 12 9.72 -11.32 11.92
N PRO A 13 9.17 -12.34 11.23
CA PRO A 13 9.96 -13.50 10.82
C PRO A 13 11.02 -13.09 9.78
N SER A 14 12.15 -13.79 9.80
CA SER A 14 13.21 -13.56 8.81
C SER A 14 12.70 -13.84 7.39
N ARG A 15 13.29 -13.18 6.40
CA ARG A 15 12.90 -13.37 4.98
C ARG A 15 13.02 -14.84 4.53
N THR A 16 14.00 -15.57 5.07
CA THR A 16 14.21 -16.99 4.80
C THR A 16 13.12 -17.87 5.41
N ALA A 17 12.70 -17.58 6.66
CA ALA A 17 11.58 -18.27 7.30
C ALA A 17 10.27 -18.03 6.55
N ALA A 18 9.97 -16.76 6.20
CA ALA A 18 8.79 -16.40 5.41
C ALA A 18 8.77 -17.11 4.04
N TYR A 19 9.93 -17.22 3.38
CA TYR A 19 10.07 -17.95 2.12
C TYR A 19 9.80 -19.45 2.28
N LEU A 20 10.45 -20.11 3.25
CA LEU A 20 10.29 -21.53 3.51
C LEU A 20 8.82 -21.89 3.78
N CYS A 21 8.14 -21.10 4.60
CA CYS A 21 6.75 -21.36 4.93
C CYS A 21 5.78 -21.14 3.75
N ARG A 22 6.10 -20.24 2.79
CA ARG A 22 5.35 -20.16 1.53
C ARG A 22 5.47 -21.44 0.72
N GLN A 23 6.68 -22.01 0.65
CA GLN A 23 6.91 -23.28 -0.06
C GLN A 23 6.18 -24.44 0.63
N ILE A 24 6.21 -24.49 1.96
CA ILE A 24 5.49 -25.49 2.76
C ILE A 24 3.97 -25.39 2.57
N ALA A 25 3.40 -24.19 2.48
CA ALA A 25 1.97 -24.04 2.16
C ALA A 25 1.61 -24.68 0.81
N GLY A 26 2.54 -24.67 -0.14
CA GLY A 26 2.40 -25.40 -1.40
C GLY A 26 2.42 -26.92 -1.23
N LEU A 27 3.16 -27.46 -0.26
CA LEU A 27 3.20 -28.91 0.01
C LEU A 27 1.87 -29.43 0.56
N ILE A 28 1.20 -28.63 1.39
CA ILE A 28 -0.17 -28.94 1.87
C ILE A 28 -1.13 -29.04 0.70
N LYS A 29 -1.05 -28.08 -0.25
CA LYS A 29 -1.89 -28.09 -1.45
C LYS A 29 -1.69 -29.37 -2.27
N ALA A 30 -0.46 -29.91 -2.31
CA ALA A 30 -0.15 -31.15 -3.01
C ALA A 30 -0.52 -32.43 -2.22
N GLY A 31 -1.01 -32.30 -0.98
CA GLY A 31 -1.33 -33.43 -0.10
C GLY A 31 -0.11 -34.08 0.56
N SER A 32 1.11 -33.59 0.31
CA SER A 32 2.36 -34.15 0.83
C SER A 32 2.60 -33.90 2.33
N MET A 33 1.76 -33.09 3.00
CA MET A 33 1.92 -32.71 4.40
C MET A 33 0.58 -32.44 5.08
N SER A 34 0.44 -32.88 6.34
CA SER A 34 -0.75 -32.60 7.14
C SER A 34 -0.78 -31.14 7.64
N PRO A 35 -1.98 -30.54 7.81
CA PRO A 35 -2.12 -29.18 8.36
C PRO A 35 -1.48 -29.00 9.74
N GLU A 36 -1.49 -30.05 10.57
CA GLU A 36 -0.94 -30.02 11.93
C GLU A 36 0.59 -29.94 11.95
N THR A 37 1.27 -30.71 11.08
CA THR A 37 2.73 -30.62 10.93
C THR A 37 3.14 -29.25 10.42
N CYS A 38 2.37 -28.66 9.50
CA CYS A 38 2.63 -27.30 9.04
C CYS A 38 2.47 -26.26 10.15
N GLN A 39 1.43 -26.36 10.99
CA GLN A 39 1.27 -25.46 12.14
C GLN A 39 2.51 -25.49 13.06
N ARG A 40 3.04 -26.69 13.32
CA ARG A 40 4.27 -26.86 14.12
C ARG A 40 5.48 -26.21 13.45
N ILE A 41 5.63 -26.36 12.14
CA ILE A 41 6.72 -25.71 11.39
C ILE A 41 6.57 -24.18 11.42
N PHE A 42 5.35 -23.65 11.26
CA PHE A 42 5.10 -22.21 11.31
C PHE A 42 5.37 -21.61 12.70
N ALA A 43 5.09 -22.36 13.76
CA ALA A 43 5.45 -21.99 15.13
C ALA A 43 6.97 -22.01 15.32
N PHE A 44 7.66 -23.07 14.86
CA PHE A 44 9.12 -23.17 14.92
C PHE A 44 9.82 -22.03 14.17
N CYS A 45 9.31 -21.68 12.98
CA CYS A 45 9.85 -20.60 12.14
C CYS A 45 9.52 -19.18 12.66
N GLY A 46 8.71 -19.05 13.72
CA GLY A 46 8.29 -17.75 14.27
C GLY A 46 7.30 -16.96 13.40
N ILE A 47 6.68 -17.61 12.41
CA ILE A 47 5.61 -17.02 11.61
C ILE A 47 4.34 -16.93 12.43
N ARG A 48 4.00 -18.00 13.16
CA ARG A 48 3.02 -17.93 14.24
C ARG A 48 3.74 -17.39 15.48
N PRO A 49 3.56 -16.10 15.80
CA PRO A 49 4.29 -15.49 16.92
C PRO A 49 3.98 -16.20 18.23
N SER A 50 5.03 -16.55 18.98
CA SER A 50 4.91 -16.85 20.41
C SER A 50 4.67 -15.57 21.21
N ASP A 51 4.26 -15.70 22.46
CA ASP A 51 4.00 -14.54 23.35
C ASP A 51 5.22 -13.60 23.45
N ALA A 52 6.43 -14.15 23.50
CA ALA A 52 7.66 -13.37 23.50
C ALA A 52 7.89 -12.61 22.17
N GLN A 53 7.52 -13.19 21.04
CA GLN A 53 7.62 -12.53 19.72
C GLN A 53 6.53 -11.47 19.54
N TRP A 54 5.32 -11.71 20.07
CA TRP A 54 4.28 -10.68 20.18
C TRP A 54 4.75 -9.49 21.00
N ARG A 55 5.40 -9.72 22.14
CA ARG A 55 6.00 -8.66 22.95
C ARG A 55 7.00 -7.81 22.17
N GLN A 56 7.90 -8.45 21.43
CA GLN A 56 8.91 -7.76 20.61
C GLN A 56 8.30 -6.92 19.48
N PHE A 57 7.15 -7.33 18.95
CA PHE A 57 6.43 -6.62 17.90
C PHE A 57 5.52 -5.51 18.43
N LEU A 58 4.70 -5.81 19.45
CA LEU A 58 3.66 -4.92 19.95
C LEU A 58 4.24 -3.70 20.66
N ILE A 59 5.28 -3.85 21.49
CA ILE A 59 5.87 -2.72 22.23
C ILE A 59 6.28 -1.57 21.31
N PRO A 60 7.12 -1.76 20.26
CA PRO A 60 7.51 -0.66 19.38
C PRO A 60 6.36 -0.14 18.52
N VAL A 61 5.45 -1.01 18.06
CA VAL A 61 4.31 -0.61 17.22
C VAL A 61 3.32 0.23 18.03
N LEU A 62 2.89 -0.25 19.20
CA LEU A 62 1.98 0.49 20.10
C LEU A 62 2.64 1.78 20.61
N GLY A 63 3.93 1.75 20.94
CA GLY A 63 4.69 2.94 21.34
C GLY A 63 4.72 4.01 20.24
N CYS A 64 5.04 3.61 19.01
CA CYS A 64 5.07 4.52 17.87
C CYS A 64 3.69 5.11 17.55
N LEU A 65 2.66 4.25 17.45
CA LEU A 65 1.29 4.68 17.16
C LEU A 65 0.71 5.55 18.27
N GLY A 66 0.98 5.20 19.53
CA GLY A 66 0.55 5.97 20.69
C GLY A 66 1.13 7.38 20.69
N LEU A 67 2.44 7.52 20.49
CA LEU A 67 3.10 8.83 20.44
C LEU A 67 2.63 9.67 19.24
N LEU A 68 2.50 9.07 18.07
CA LEU A 68 1.98 9.78 16.88
C LEU A 68 0.53 10.23 17.07
N ALA A 69 -0.31 9.39 17.71
CA ALA A 69 -1.69 9.75 18.04
C ALA A 69 -1.74 10.90 19.05
N LEU A 70 -0.86 10.92 20.07
CA LEU A 70 -0.77 12.05 21.00
C LEU A 70 -0.41 13.35 20.27
N VAL A 71 0.60 13.33 19.39
CA VAL A 71 0.98 14.51 18.60
C VAL A 71 -0.19 15.00 17.75
N ALA A 72 -0.83 14.11 17.00
CA ALA A 72 -1.98 14.46 16.16
C ALA A 72 -3.18 14.98 16.99
N GLY A 73 -3.45 14.35 18.14
CA GLY A 73 -4.50 14.76 19.07
C GLY A 73 -4.24 16.14 19.66
N SER A 74 -3.00 16.46 20.03
CA SER A 74 -2.63 17.80 20.50
C SER A 74 -2.82 18.88 19.43
N VAL A 75 -2.51 18.58 18.17
CA VAL A 75 -2.77 19.51 17.05
C VAL A 75 -4.26 19.81 16.93
N PHE A 76 -5.11 18.76 16.94
CA PHE A 76 -6.56 18.95 16.90
C PHE A 76 -7.10 19.68 18.13
N PHE A 77 -6.52 19.47 19.31
CA PHE A 77 -6.93 20.15 20.53
C PHE A 77 -6.76 21.67 20.39
N ILE A 78 -5.60 22.10 19.89
CA ILE A 78 -5.30 23.51 19.64
C ILE A 78 -6.25 24.08 18.57
N ALA A 79 -6.48 23.32 17.51
CA ALA A 79 -7.37 23.74 16.42
C ALA A 79 -8.83 23.91 16.89
N TRP A 80 -9.35 22.99 17.71
CA TRP A 80 -10.70 23.09 18.26
C TRP A 80 -10.85 24.27 19.22
N ASN A 81 -9.91 24.44 20.15
CA ASN A 81 -9.95 25.50 21.17
C ASN A 81 -9.40 26.84 20.66
N TRP A 82 -9.24 27.00 19.35
CA TRP A 82 -8.52 28.12 18.76
C TRP A 82 -9.04 29.49 19.20
N ALA A 83 -10.36 29.67 19.24
CA ALA A 83 -10.98 30.95 19.59
C ALA A 83 -10.83 31.31 21.08
N TRP A 84 -10.69 30.31 21.94
CA TRP A 84 -10.71 30.47 23.40
C TRP A 84 -9.31 30.53 24.02
N LEU A 85 -8.30 29.98 23.34
CA LEU A 85 -6.94 29.97 23.84
C LEU A 85 -6.23 31.31 23.57
N PRO A 86 -5.66 31.97 24.58
CA PRO A 86 -4.78 33.11 24.34
C PRO A 86 -3.52 32.64 23.59
N LYS A 87 -2.87 33.57 22.87
CA LYS A 87 -1.70 33.27 22.03
C LYS A 87 -0.61 32.49 22.78
N MET A 88 -0.29 32.92 24.02
CA MET A 88 0.73 32.27 24.85
C MET A 88 0.36 30.84 25.24
N ALA A 89 -0.92 30.56 25.52
CA ALA A 89 -1.36 29.20 25.87
C ALA A 89 -1.23 28.23 24.69
N LYS A 90 -1.48 28.71 23.46
CA LYS A 90 -1.32 27.90 22.25
C LYS A 90 0.14 27.44 22.08
N PHE A 91 1.11 28.36 22.22
CA PHE A 91 2.53 28.03 22.16
C PHE A 91 2.98 27.17 23.33
N ALA A 92 2.60 27.53 24.56
CA ALA A 92 2.96 26.78 25.75
C ALA A 92 2.52 25.30 25.65
N LEU A 93 1.33 25.02 25.10
CA LEU A 93 0.87 23.64 24.93
C LEU A 93 1.71 22.86 23.90
N ALA A 94 2.03 23.48 22.77
CA ALA A 94 2.85 22.85 21.73
C ALA A 94 4.29 22.63 22.21
N GLU A 95 4.88 23.60 22.90
CA GLU A 95 6.23 23.52 23.46
C GLU A 95 6.32 22.51 24.61
N LEU A 96 5.32 22.47 25.51
CA LEU A 96 5.28 21.49 26.60
C LEU A 96 5.20 20.06 26.06
N LEU A 97 4.46 19.82 24.98
CA LEU A 97 4.47 18.53 24.30
C LEU A 97 5.87 18.15 23.79
N ILE A 98 6.58 19.09 23.16
CA ILE A 98 7.96 18.86 22.68
C ILE A 98 8.89 18.56 23.85
N VAL A 99 8.80 19.33 24.94
CA VAL A 99 9.60 19.10 26.16
C VAL A 99 9.30 17.74 26.78
N ALA A 100 8.02 17.36 26.88
CA ALA A 100 7.63 16.04 27.40
C ALA A 100 8.22 14.90 26.54
N LEU A 101 8.17 15.02 25.22
CA LEU A 101 8.80 14.05 24.31
C LEU A 101 10.32 14.02 24.48
N ALA A 102 10.97 15.18 24.64
CA ALA A 102 12.40 15.27 24.89
C ALA A 102 12.80 14.61 26.23
N VAL A 103 12.00 14.77 27.28
CA VAL A 103 12.19 14.08 28.57
C VAL A 103 12.07 12.56 28.39
N VAL A 104 11.13 12.06 27.59
CA VAL A 104 11.04 10.62 27.27
C VAL A 104 12.29 10.12 26.53
N VAL A 105 12.80 10.90 25.57
CA VAL A 105 14.04 10.59 24.85
C VAL A 105 15.22 10.52 25.82
N TRP A 106 15.33 11.49 26.73
CA TRP A 106 16.39 11.54 27.73
C TRP A 106 16.31 10.38 28.73
N TRP A 107 15.12 10.10 29.27
CA TRP A 107 14.89 9.05 30.26
C TRP A 107 15.13 7.64 29.71
N ARG A 108 14.77 7.39 28.44
CA ARG A 108 14.85 6.06 27.81
C ARG A 108 15.85 6.03 26.68
N TRP A 109 16.99 6.68 26.87
CA TRP A 109 18.07 6.77 25.90
C TRP A 109 18.43 5.38 25.33
N TYR A 110 18.70 5.30 24.02
CA TYR A 110 18.89 4.07 23.22
C TYR A 110 17.69 3.12 23.02
N SER A 111 16.56 3.32 23.69
CA SER A 111 15.38 2.47 23.49
C SER A 111 14.65 2.73 22.16
N THR A 112 13.86 1.76 21.70
CA THR A 112 12.94 1.95 20.56
C THR A 112 11.90 3.04 20.85
N LEU A 113 11.46 3.17 22.10
CA LEU A 113 10.53 4.23 22.52
C LEU A 113 11.16 5.62 22.35
N ALA A 114 12.42 5.81 22.75
CA ALA A 114 13.13 7.08 22.56
C ALA A 114 13.29 7.43 21.07
N ARG A 115 13.57 6.44 20.20
CA ARG A 115 13.62 6.68 18.74
C ARG A 115 12.27 7.13 18.18
N SER A 116 11.18 6.52 18.63
CA SER A 116 9.82 6.94 18.27
C SER A 116 9.46 8.32 18.85
N ALA A 117 9.82 8.60 20.10
CA ALA A 117 9.60 9.89 20.74
C ALA A 117 10.39 11.01 20.07
N LEU A 118 11.61 10.74 19.61
CA LEU A 118 12.42 11.69 18.87
C LEU A 118 11.83 12.00 17.49
N LEU A 119 11.30 11.00 16.80
CA LEU A 119 10.53 11.20 15.57
C LEU A 119 9.27 12.05 15.84
N ALA A 120 8.51 11.72 16.87
CA ALA A 120 7.32 12.47 17.28
C ALA A 120 7.67 13.93 17.61
N ALA A 121 8.74 14.18 18.37
CA ALA A 121 9.21 15.52 18.71
C ALA A 121 9.59 16.31 17.46
N GLY A 122 10.33 15.69 16.53
CA GLY A 122 10.65 16.28 15.24
C GLY A 122 9.40 16.67 14.44
N LEU A 123 8.35 15.85 14.45
CA LEU A 123 7.08 16.18 13.81
C LEU A 123 6.30 17.28 14.53
N SER A 124 6.33 17.32 15.87
CA SER A 124 5.69 18.36 16.68
C SER A 124 6.23 19.76 16.40
N PHE A 125 7.50 19.91 16.03
CA PHE A 125 8.04 21.20 15.57
C PHE A 125 7.34 21.71 14.31
N GLY A 126 6.93 20.83 13.38
CA GLY A 126 6.15 21.23 12.21
C GLY A 126 4.80 21.84 12.61
N ALA A 127 4.12 21.23 13.60
CA ALA A 127 2.91 21.78 14.17
C ALA A 127 3.14 23.13 14.88
N LEU A 128 4.26 23.28 15.60
CA LEU A 128 4.65 24.54 16.24
C LEU A 128 4.87 25.66 15.22
N PHE A 129 5.55 25.38 14.10
CA PHE A 129 5.75 26.36 13.04
C PHE A 129 4.45 26.71 12.31
N ALA A 130 3.58 25.73 12.06
CA ALA A 130 2.24 25.98 11.51
C ALA A 130 1.41 26.89 12.44
N LEU A 131 1.46 26.63 13.75
CA LEU A 131 0.81 27.44 14.77
C LEU A 131 1.35 28.89 14.76
N TYR A 132 2.66 29.04 14.65
CA TYR A 132 3.32 30.35 14.57
C TYR A 132 2.81 31.17 13.37
N GLY A 133 2.80 30.57 12.18
CA GLY A 133 2.30 31.23 10.97
C GLY A 133 0.84 31.65 11.06
N GLN A 134 -0.01 30.82 11.67
CA GLN A 134 -1.44 31.13 11.83
C GLN A 134 -1.71 32.23 12.86
N ILE A 135 -0.97 32.28 13.98
CA ILE A 135 -1.22 33.27 15.06
C ILE A 135 -0.75 34.67 14.67
N TYR A 136 0.46 34.75 14.12
CA TYR A 136 1.10 36.03 13.85
C TYR A 136 0.84 36.54 12.44
N GLN A 137 0.20 35.73 11.57
CA GLN A 137 -0.10 36.08 10.18
C GLN A 137 1.06 36.82 9.54
N THR A 138 2.27 36.26 9.68
CA THR A 138 3.54 36.97 9.46
C THR A 138 3.77 37.41 8.02
N GLY A 139 2.80 37.22 7.13
CA GLY A 139 2.98 37.29 5.68
C GLY A 139 3.95 36.24 5.15
N ALA A 140 4.50 35.37 6.01
CA ALA A 140 5.41 34.32 5.62
C ALA A 140 4.66 33.26 4.85
N ASP A 141 5.15 32.96 3.65
CA ASP A 141 4.61 31.88 2.86
C ASP A 141 4.79 30.54 3.57
N SER A 142 3.89 29.60 3.30
CA SER A 142 3.94 28.26 3.88
C SER A 142 5.32 27.60 3.74
N TRP A 143 6.04 27.83 2.64
CA TRP A 143 7.36 27.24 2.42
C TRP A 143 8.43 27.68 3.42
N GLU A 144 8.37 28.91 3.94
CA GLU A 144 9.35 29.42 4.90
C GLU A 144 9.25 28.67 6.22
N LEU A 145 8.02 28.34 6.64
CA LEU A 145 7.73 27.55 7.83
C LEU A 145 8.23 26.12 7.67
N PHE A 146 8.06 25.51 6.50
CA PHE A 146 8.60 24.17 6.22
C PHE A 146 10.13 24.18 6.12
N ARG A 147 10.75 25.25 5.62
CA ARG A 147 12.21 25.44 5.67
C ARG A 147 12.72 25.54 7.11
N ALA A 148 12.05 26.31 7.97
CA ALA A 148 12.40 26.39 9.39
C ALA A 148 12.27 25.01 10.07
N TRP A 149 11.21 24.27 9.73
CA TRP A 149 11.03 22.90 10.19
C TRP A 149 12.17 21.95 9.74
N LEU A 150 12.60 22.05 8.49
CA LEU A 150 13.75 21.31 7.98
C LEU A 150 15.04 21.61 8.76
N CYS A 151 15.27 22.87 9.15
CA CYS A 151 16.44 23.27 9.93
C CYS A 151 16.47 22.61 11.32
N VAL A 152 15.31 22.22 11.87
CA VAL A 152 15.21 21.44 13.11
C VAL A 152 15.38 19.95 12.86
N LEU A 153 14.75 19.42 11.79
CA LEU A 153 14.80 17.99 11.49
C LEU A 153 16.20 17.50 11.10
N LEU A 154 17.00 18.31 10.40
CA LEU A 154 18.34 17.91 9.94
C LEU A 154 19.31 17.61 11.09
N PRO A 155 19.51 18.49 12.09
CA PRO A 155 20.30 18.17 13.28
C PRO A 155 19.77 16.94 14.03
N LEU A 156 18.45 16.81 14.18
CA LEU A 156 17.84 15.65 14.82
C LEU A 156 18.15 14.36 14.05
N ALA A 157 18.08 14.37 12.72
CA ALA A 157 18.40 13.22 11.88
C ALA A 157 19.89 12.83 11.97
N LEU A 158 20.79 13.81 12.07
CA LEU A 158 22.22 13.61 12.25
C LEU A 158 22.55 12.96 13.60
N ILE A 159 21.95 13.47 14.69
CA ILE A 159 22.17 12.96 16.05
C ILE A 159 21.55 11.57 16.20
N ALA A 160 20.31 11.38 15.74
CA ALA A 160 19.55 10.16 15.92
C ALA A 160 20.06 8.97 15.09
N ARG A 161 20.74 9.24 13.97
CA ARG A 161 21.22 8.20 13.04
C ARG A 161 20.10 7.24 12.61
N GLN A 162 18.92 7.80 12.32
CA GLN A 162 17.69 7.04 12.04
C GLN A 162 17.15 7.34 10.64
N ASN A 163 16.88 6.28 9.86
CA ASN A 163 16.30 6.41 8.51
C ASN A 163 14.95 7.17 8.49
N SER A 164 14.09 7.03 9.51
CA SER A 164 12.79 7.72 9.52
C SER A 164 12.94 9.24 9.60
N LEU A 165 13.88 9.75 10.41
CA LEU A 165 14.11 11.20 10.53
C LEU A 165 14.77 11.77 9.26
N TRP A 166 15.69 11.03 8.64
CA TRP A 166 16.25 11.38 7.33
C TRP A 166 15.18 11.42 6.24
N PHE A 167 14.27 10.43 6.24
CA PHE A 167 13.14 10.40 5.33
C PHE A 167 12.20 11.58 5.57
N CYS A 168 11.84 11.90 6.82
CA CYS A 168 11.03 13.06 7.16
C CYS A 168 11.71 14.37 6.73
N SER A 169 13.02 14.52 6.97
CA SER A 169 13.79 15.69 6.54
C SER A 169 13.74 15.84 5.02
N TRP A 170 13.98 14.75 4.29
CA TRP A 170 13.89 14.75 2.83
C TRP A 170 12.46 15.09 2.37
N LEU A 171 11.43 14.46 2.94
CA LEU A 171 10.03 14.74 2.59
C LEU A 171 9.65 16.22 2.83
N VAL A 172 10.01 16.77 3.99
CA VAL A 172 9.78 18.17 4.34
C VAL A 172 10.54 19.12 3.42
N ALA A 173 11.77 18.77 3.01
CA ALA A 173 12.53 19.57 2.04
C ALA A 173 11.84 19.62 0.67
N ASN A 174 11.34 18.48 0.17
CA ASN A 174 10.60 18.43 -1.09
C ASN A 174 9.28 19.20 -1.00
N LEU A 175 8.58 19.09 0.13
CA LEU A 175 7.33 19.81 0.36
C LEU A 175 7.57 21.33 0.52
N ALA A 176 8.63 21.75 1.20
CA ALA A 176 9.05 23.15 1.27
C ALA A 176 9.33 23.72 -0.12
N PHE A 177 10.11 22.99 -0.93
CA PHE A 177 10.41 23.40 -2.30
C PHE A 177 9.14 23.50 -3.15
N GLN A 178 8.23 22.54 -3.01
CA GLN A 178 6.96 22.59 -3.72
C GLN A 178 6.10 23.78 -3.27
N LEU A 179 5.97 24.00 -1.96
CA LEU A 179 5.19 25.11 -1.43
C LEU A 179 5.76 26.46 -1.88
N TYR A 180 7.08 26.58 -1.98
CA TYR A 180 7.75 27.79 -2.48
C TYR A 180 7.28 28.13 -3.89
N TYR A 181 7.02 27.10 -4.68
CA TYR A 181 6.57 27.24 -6.05
C TYR A 181 5.04 27.36 -6.18
N THR A 182 4.25 26.66 -5.36
CA THR A 182 2.77 26.76 -5.42
C THR A 182 2.25 28.12 -4.98
N THR A 183 3.01 28.85 -4.15
CA THR A 183 2.67 30.25 -3.84
C THR A 183 2.72 31.15 -5.09
N THR A 184 3.48 30.77 -6.12
CA THR A 184 3.51 31.48 -7.40
C THR A 184 2.44 31.03 -8.41
N LEU A 185 1.87 29.81 -8.30
CA LEU A 185 0.79 29.26 -9.15
C LEU A 185 -0.01 28.15 -8.41
N PRO A 186 -1.35 28.10 -8.47
CA PRO A 186 -2.14 27.15 -7.69
C PRO A 186 -2.15 25.75 -8.33
N THR A 187 -1.43 24.76 -7.77
CA THR A 187 -1.69 23.31 -8.02
C THR A 187 -1.11 22.41 -6.91
N SER A 188 -1.81 21.32 -6.59
CA SER A 188 -1.47 20.31 -5.58
C SER A 188 -0.50 19.21 -6.08
N LEU A 189 0.04 18.36 -5.19
CA LEU A 189 0.98 17.26 -5.50
C LEU A 189 0.45 16.25 -6.54
N LEU A 190 -0.85 15.97 -6.52
CA LEU A 190 -1.49 15.02 -7.43
C LEU A 190 -1.74 15.66 -8.80
N GLU A 191 -2.04 16.96 -8.83
CA GLU A 191 -2.16 17.73 -10.06
C GLU A 191 -0.82 17.94 -10.75
N LEU A 192 0.30 18.04 -10.01
CA LEU A 192 1.64 18.14 -10.61
C LEU A 192 2.05 16.89 -11.42
N ALA A 193 1.50 15.72 -11.08
CA ALA A 193 1.74 14.48 -11.81
C ALA A 193 0.81 14.29 -13.03
N VAL A 194 -0.26 15.10 -13.13
CA VAL A 194 -1.37 14.92 -14.09
C VAL A 194 -1.62 16.17 -14.97
N SER A 195 -1.10 17.35 -14.61
CA SER A 195 -1.37 18.62 -15.31
C SER A 195 -0.10 19.37 -15.77
N ASP A 196 -0.29 20.26 -16.76
CA ASP A 196 0.66 21.19 -17.41
C ASP A 196 1.39 22.19 -16.48
N SER A 197 1.35 21.99 -15.16
CA SER A 197 1.90 22.91 -14.16
C SER A 197 3.43 22.90 -14.05
N LEU A 198 4.09 21.82 -14.48
CA LEU A 198 5.57 21.70 -14.50
C LEU A 198 6.25 22.65 -15.51
N PHE A 199 5.53 23.12 -16.54
CA PHE A 199 6.10 23.91 -17.63
C PHE A 199 6.32 25.40 -17.32
N ARG A 200 5.86 25.87 -16.17
CA ARG A 200 5.94 27.29 -15.78
C ARG A 200 7.06 27.59 -14.77
N LEU A 201 8.00 26.67 -14.57
CA LEU A 201 9.15 26.90 -13.70
C LEU A 201 10.16 27.84 -14.38
N PRO A 202 10.71 28.85 -13.66
CA PRO A 202 11.96 29.47 -14.10
C PRO A 202 12.98 28.36 -14.31
N THR A 203 13.45 28.22 -15.55
CA THR A 203 14.24 27.07 -15.99
C THR A 203 15.40 26.79 -15.03
N THR A 204 16.12 27.82 -14.59
CA THR A 204 17.28 27.70 -13.68
C THR A 204 16.97 27.03 -12.33
N VAL A 205 15.84 27.37 -11.70
CA VAL A 205 15.46 26.84 -10.38
C VAL A 205 15.09 25.36 -10.47
N LEU A 206 14.35 24.97 -11.52
CA LEU A 206 14.01 23.58 -11.77
C LEU A 206 15.26 22.72 -11.98
N HIS A 207 16.20 23.18 -12.81
CA HIS A 207 17.47 22.45 -13.03
C HIS A 207 18.27 22.33 -11.74
N GLY A 208 18.36 23.40 -10.95
CA GLY A 208 19.03 23.39 -9.65
C GLY A 208 18.42 22.38 -8.67
N TYR A 209 17.09 22.32 -8.60
CA TYR A 209 16.38 21.37 -7.76
C TYR A 209 16.57 19.92 -8.20
N LEU A 210 16.43 19.62 -9.49
CA LEU A 210 16.68 18.27 -10.03
C LEU A 210 18.14 17.84 -9.81
N ALA A 211 19.09 18.76 -9.99
CA ALA A 211 20.51 18.51 -9.72
C ALA A 211 20.76 18.22 -8.24
N LEU A 212 20.11 18.95 -7.32
CA LEU A 212 20.18 18.71 -5.89
C LEU A 212 19.60 17.34 -5.51
N LEU A 213 18.45 16.95 -6.07
CA LEU A 213 17.88 15.62 -5.84
C LEU A 213 18.79 14.50 -6.33
N ALA A 214 19.38 14.66 -7.51
CA ALA A 214 20.35 13.71 -8.05
C ALA A 214 21.61 13.63 -7.16
N ALA A 215 22.15 14.77 -6.72
CA ALA A 215 23.30 14.82 -5.81
C ALA A 215 23.00 14.12 -4.47
N CYS A 216 21.84 14.40 -3.86
CA CYS A 216 21.38 13.73 -2.64
C CYS A 216 21.28 12.21 -2.81
N LEU A 217 20.73 11.74 -3.94
CA LEU A 217 20.64 10.32 -4.25
C LEU A 217 22.03 9.68 -4.42
N ILE A 218 22.94 10.34 -5.14
CA ILE A 218 24.32 9.86 -5.35
C ILE A 218 25.05 9.76 -4.01
N ILE A 219 24.98 10.81 -3.17
CA ILE A 219 25.59 10.80 -1.83
C ILE A 219 25.01 9.65 -1.01
N ARG A 220 23.68 9.46 -1.02
CA ARG A 220 23.02 8.39 -0.28
C ARG A 220 23.45 7.01 -0.75
N GLU A 221 23.58 6.78 -2.06
CA GLU A 221 24.05 5.51 -2.63
C GLU A 221 25.51 5.23 -2.30
N VAL A 222 26.39 6.24 -2.36
CA VAL A 222 27.79 6.09 -1.96
C VAL A 222 27.91 5.73 -0.49
N LEU A 223 27.15 6.40 0.39
CA LEU A 223 27.10 6.10 1.82
C LEU A 223 26.50 4.72 2.11
N ALA A 224 25.42 4.35 1.41
CA ALA A 224 24.82 3.03 1.53
C ALA A 224 25.81 1.93 1.13
N TRP A 225 26.52 2.14 0.02
CA TRP A 225 27.52 1.19 -0.45
C TRP A 225 28.66 1.00 0.56
N ARG A 226 29.26 2.09 1.06
CA ARG A 226 30.29 2.02 2.11
C ARG A 226 29.78 1.35 3.39
N ALA A 227 28.55 1.62 3.78
CA ALA A 227 27.94 0.97 4.93
C ALA A 227 27.75 -0.53 4.71
N ILE A 228 27.26 -0.96 3.54
CA ILE A 228 27.08 -2.38 3.22
C ILE A 228 28.42 -3.12 3.22
N THR A 229 29.51 -2.49 2.76
CA THR A 229 30.84 -3.14 2.69
C THR A 229 31.55 -3.19 4.03
N HIS A 230 31.48 -2.13 4.85
CA HIS A 230 32.26 -2.02 6.09
C HIS A 230 31.45 -2.29 7.36
N HIS A 231 30.17 -1.91 7.39
CA HIS A 231 29.30 -1.95 8.58
C HIS A 231 27.86 -2.36 8.23
N PRO A 232 27.62 -3.64 7.88
CA PRO A 232 26.33 -4.10 7.37
C PRO A 232 25.17 -3.94 8.37
N GLU A 233 25.44 -3.80 9.67
CA GLU A 233 24.43 -3.53 10.70
C GLU A 233 24.04 -2.06 10.83
N SER A 234 24.72 -1.16 10.10
CA SER A 234 24.43 0.27 10.13
C SER A 234 23.06 0.59 9.54
N TRP A 235 22.41 1.62 10.09
CA TRP A 235 21.15 2.17 9.56
C TRP A 235 21.27 2.58 8.08
N LEU A 236 22.47 2.97 7.63
CA LEU A 236 22.77 3.36 6.25
C LEU A 236 22.79 2.18 5.27
N ALA A 237 23.02 0.96 5.75
CA ALA A 237 23.10 -0.23 4.89
C ALA A 237 21.75 -0.55 4.23
N SER A 238 20.65 -0.07 4.80
CA SER A 238 19.32 -0.24 4.22
C SER A 238 19.12 0.66 2.99
N ARG A 239 18.82 0.04 1.84
CA ARG A 239 18.62 0.71 0.54
C ARG A 239 17.19 1.16 0.25
N TRP A 240 16.23 0.93 1.17
CA TRP A 240 14.83 1.31 0.92
C TRP A 240 14.70 2.81 0.66
N PHE A 241 15.44 3.63 1.41
CA PHE A 241 15.38 5.08 1.29
C PHE A 241 15.95 5.55 -0.05
N SER A 242 17.05 4.96 -0.53
CA SER A 242 17.58 5.26 -1.87
C SER A 242 16.58 4.94 -2.98
N ARG A 243 15.84 3.83 -2.87
CA ARG A 243 14.80 3.45 -3.84
C ARG A 243 13.66 4.46 -3.89
N VAL A 244 13.27 5.00 -2.74
CA VAL A 244 12.26 6.08 -2.67
C VAL A 244 12.77 7.35 -3.33
N MET A 245 14.00 7.78 -3.03
CA MET A 245 14.61 8.96 -3.65
C MET A 245 14.76 8.80 -5.17
N ALA A 246 15.20 7.63 -5.65
CA ALA A 246 15.31 7.33 -7.08
C ALA A 246 13.94 7.30 -7.77
N GLY A 247 12.94 6.69 -7.12
CA GLY A 247 11.56 6.68 -7.60
C GLY A 247 10.98 8.08 -7.74
N PHE A 248 11.19 8.95 -6.75
CA PHE A 248 10.72 10.34 -6.79
C PHE A 248 11.44 11.18 -7.85
N LEU A 249 12.77 11.08 -7.95
CA LEU A 249 13.54 11.76 -9.00
C LEU A 249 13.07 11.32 -10.40
N LEU A 250 12.94 10.02 -10.63
CA LEU A 250 12.45 9.50 -11.91
C LEU A 250 11.00 9.89 -12.17
N LEU A 251 10.13 9.92 -11.16
CA LEU A 251 8.75 10.40 -11.33
C LEU A 251 8.73 11.84 -11.88
N LEU A 252 9.47 12.75 -11.26
CA LEU A 252 9.55 14.15 -11.69
C LEU A 252 10.14 14.28 -13.10
N LEU A 253 11.28 13.63 -13.36
CA LEU A 253 11.91 13.64 -14.69
C LEU A 253 10.98 13.07 -15.76
N THR A 254 10.27 11.97 -15.45
CA THR A 254 9.31 11.34 -16.36
C THR A 254 8.16 12.27 -16.69
N ALA A 255 7.58 12.94 -15.68
CA ALA A 255 6.47 13.86 -15.88
C ALA A 255 6.88 15.05 -16.77
N ILE A 256 8.05 15.65 -16.51
CA ILE A 256 8.57 16.77 -17.31
C ILE A 256 8.88 16.32 -18.74
N VAL A 257 9.52 15.16 -18.93
CA VAL A 257 9.87 14.65 -20.27
C VAL A 257 8.63 14.23 -21.05
N ALA A 258 7.66 13.58 -20.41
CA ALA A 258 6.38 13.25 -21.03
C ALA A 258 5.65 14.52 -21.47
N GLY A 259 5.62 15.55 -20.62
CA GLY A 259 5.14 16.87 -20.98
C GLY A 259 5.87 17.46 -22.19
N ASN A 260 7.21 17.57 -22.15
CA ASN A 260 8.00 18.12 -23.27
C ASN A 260 7.67 17.46 -24.61
N ILE A 261 7.35 16.16 -24.59
CA ILE A 261 6.96 15.39 -25.77
C ILE A 261 5.52 15.73 -26.19
N SER A 262 4.59 15.83 -25.25
CA SER A 262 3.19 16.20 -25.55
C SER A 262 3.06 17.61 -26.12
N ASP A 263 3.88 18.57 -25.68
CA ASP A 263 3.92 19.93 -26.23
C ASP A 263 5.01 20.08 -27.32
N TRP A 264 5.16 19.09 -28.22
CA TRP A 264 6.25 19.04 -29.22
C TRP A 264 6.40 20.29 -30.10
N HIS A 265 5.29 20.99 -30.37
CA HIS A 265 5.28 22.19 -31.22
C HIS A 265 5.30 23.49 -30.40
N GLY A 266 5.27 23.40 -29.07
CA GLY A 266 5.39 24.53 -28.17
C GLY A 266 6.81 25.06 -28.06
N GLY A 267 6.96 26.34 -27.71
CA GLY A 267 8.27 26.99 -27.60
C GLY A 267 9.07 26.68 -26.32
N ASN A 268 8.50 25.94 -25.36
CA ASN A 268 9.04 25.77 -24.01
C ASN A 268 9.56 24.36 -23.72
N HIS A 269 10.51 23.86 -24.52
CA HIS A 269 11.15 22.57 -24.25
C HIS A 269 12.29 22.67 -23.23
N PHE A 270 12.22 21.86 -22.17
CA PHE A 270 13.34 21.69 -21.24
C PHE A 270 14.33 20.64 -21.76
N THR A 271 15.05 20.94 -22.84
CA THR A 271 15.97 20.00 -23.53
C THR A 271 17.05 19.41 -22.61
N LEU A 272 17.58 20.22 -21.69
CA LEU A 272 18.56 19.78 -20.68
C LEU A 272 17.96 18.75 -19.71
N VAL A 273 16.68 18.86 -19.35
CA VAL A 273 15.99 17.89 -18.48
C VAL A 273 15.80 16.57 -19.22
N THR A 274 15.45 16.60 -20.49
CA THR A 274 15.37 15.40 -21.34
C THR A 274 16.74 14.70 -21.46
N GLY A 275 17.81 15.47 -21.65
CA GLY A 275 19.18 14.95 -21.59
C GLY A 275 19.52 14.34 -20.23
N GLY A 276 19.17 15.04 -19.14
CA GLY A 276 19.36 14.56 -17.77
C GLY A 276 18.60 13.27 -17.46
N TRP A 277 17.38 13.12 -17.96
CA TRP A 277 16.61 11.88 -17.86
C TRP A 277 17.29 10.71 -18.59
N MET A 278 17.76 10.92 -19.82
CA MET A 278 18.51 9.91 -20.58
C MET A 278 19.79 9.50 -19.84
N VAL A 279 20.56 10.48 -19.33
CA VAL A 279 21.76 10.21 -18.55
C VAL A 279 21.41 9.42 -17.28
N THR A 280 20.33 9.78 -16.59
CA THR A 280 19.88 9.08 -15.37
C THR A 280 19.50 7.63 -15.66
N LEU A 281 18.80 7.36 -16.76
CA LEU A 281 18.46 5.99 -17.17
C LEU A 281 19.68 5.19 -17.59
N LEU A 282 20.61 5.76 -18.36
CA LEU A 282 21.83 5.08 -18.81
C LEU A 282 22.78 4.81 -17.64
N ALA A 283 23.01 5.80 -16.77
CA ALA A 283 23.83 5.65 -15.58
C ALA A 283 23.19 4.66 -14.60
N GLY A 284 21.88 4.78 -14.35
CA GLY A 284 21.12 3.84 -13.52
C GLY A 284 21.17 2.42 -14.08
N TYR A 285 20.99 2.25 -15.39
CA TYR A 285 21.14 0.97 -16.05
C TYR A 285 22.53 0.39 -15.85
N TYR A 286 23.60 1.14 -16.15
CA TYR A 286 24.97 0.67 -15.98
C TYR A 286 25.27 0.27 -14.52
N LEU A 287 24.96 1.17 -13.57
CA LEU A 287 25.22 0.96 -12.15
C LEU A 287 24.43 -0.22 -11.59
N TYR A 288 23.12 -0.29 -11.84
CA TYR A 288 22.26 -1.32 -11.23
C TYR A 288 22.20 -2.63 -12.01
N ARG A 289 22.67 -2.67 -13.27
CA ARG A 289 22.77 -3.92 -14.05
C ARG A 289 24.09 -4.64 -13.86
N TYR A 290 25.20 -3.89 -13.78
CA TYR A 290 26.55 -4.45 -13.82
C TYR A 290 27.31 -4.31 -12.50
N ARG A 291 27.19 -3.17 -11.80
CA ARG A 291 27.98 -2.91 -10.57
C ARG A 291 27.26 -3.32 -9.29
N HIS A 292 25.98 -2.97 -9.18
CA HIS A 292 25.16 -3.15 -7.99
C HIS A 292 23.80 -3.72 -8.37
N VAL A 293 23.76 -5.03 -8.64
CA VAL A 293 22.54 -5.72 -9.08
C VAL A 293 21.36 -5.40 -8.15
N ASP A 294 20.46 -4.52 -8.61
CA ASP A 294 19.20 -4.17 -7.93
C ASP A 294 18.06 -4.10 -8.96
N LEU A 295 17.30 -5.20 -9.04
CA LEU A 295 16.19 -5.32 -9.96
C LEU A 295 15.06 -4.32 -9.65
N CYS A 296 14.95 -3.83 -8.41
CA CYS A 296 13.94 -2.82 -8.06
C CYS A 296 14.22 -1.49 -8.77
N MET A 297 15.48 -1.04 -8.77
CA MET A 297 15.88 0.18 -9.46
C MET A 297 15.70 0.08 -10.98
N LEU A 298 16.03 -1.08 -11.57
CA LEU A 298 15.78 -1.35 -12.99
C LEU A 298 14.28 -1.34 -13.34
N THR A 299 13.43 -1.81 -12.42
CA THR A 299 11.97 -1.78 -12.59
C THR A 299 11.45 -0.34 -12.62
N ILE A 300 11.94 0.52 -11.73
CA ILE A 300 11.58 1.95 -11.72
C ILE A 300 12.03 2.63 -13.02
N GLY A 301 13.24 2.32 -13.51
CA GLY A 301 13.74 2.83 -14.79
C GLY A 301 12.89 2.41 -15.99
N ILE A 302 12.47 1.13 -16.07
CA ILE A 302 11.58 0.67 -17.15
C ILE A 302 10.18 1.27 -17.03
N ALA A 303 9.65 1.45 -15.81
CA ALA A 303 8.36 2.12 -15.62
C ALA A 303 8.40 3.56 -16.16
N SER A 304 9.49 4.30 -15.88
CA SER A 304 9.74 5.63 -16.43
C SER A 304 9.81 5.62 -17.97
N LEU A 305 10.58 4.70 -18.56
CA LEU A 305 10.68 4.52 -20.02
C LEU A 305 9.33 4.16 -20.66
N THR A 306 8.50 3.38 -19.97
CA THR A 306 7.18 2.99 -20.44
C THR A 306 6.28 4.22 -20.58
N VAL A 307 6.22 5.08 -19.56
CA VAL A 307 5.40 6.30 -19.57
C VAL A 307 5.86 7.28 -20.66
N VAL A 308 7.17 7.58 -20.73
CA VAL A 308 7.72 8.48 -21.76
C VAL A 308 7.46 7.95 -23.17
N GLY A 309 7.64 6.64 -23.39
CA GLY A 309 7.36 6.05 -24.70
C GLY A 309 5.87 6.06 -25.06
N CYS A 310 4.95 5.90 -24.10
CA CYS A 310 3.53 6.11 -24.35
C CYS A 310 3.22 7.56 -24.75
N ALA A 311 3.80 8.56 -24.07
CA ALA A 311 3.64 9.96 -24.44
C ALA A 311 4.19 10.25 -25.86
N LEU A 312 5.31 9.64 -26.23
CA LEU A 312 5.87 9.74 -27.59
C LEU A 312 4.95 9.13 -28.65
N ILE A 313 4.45 7.91 -28.41
CA ILE A 313 3.50 7.27 -29.33
C ILE A 313 2.24 8.14 -29.46
N MET A 314 1.74 8.69 -28.35
CA MET A 314 0.60 9.61 -28.36
C MET A 314 0.86 10.80 -29.28
N GLN A 315 2.02 11.46 -29.14
CA GLN A 315 2.36 12.64 -29.92
C GLN A 315 2.57 12.35 -31.41
N LEU A 316 3.14 11.20 -31.76
CA LEU A 316 3.44 10.86 -33.16
C LEU A 316 2.18 10.61 -34.00
N PHE A 317 1.08 10.19 -33.37
CA PHE A 317 -0.11 9.71 -34.08
C PHE A 317 -1.38 10.51 -33.77
N LEU A 318 -1.55 11.15 -32.60
CA LEU A 318 -2.79 11.87 -32.28
C LEU A 318 -2.97 13.24 -32.94
N VAL A 319 -2.01 13.74 -33.72
CA VAL A 319 -2.03 15.12 -34.25
C VAL A 319 -3.23 15.39 -35.18
N ALA A 320 -3.77 14.38 -35.86
CA ALA A 320 -4.87 14.55 -36.80
C ALA A 320 -6.27 14.18 -36.22
N TYR A 321 -6.35 13.64 -34.99
CA TYR A 321 -7.59 13.08 -34.38
C TYR A 321 -8.41 12.17 -35.31
N VAL A 322 -7.78 11.56 -36.31
CA VAL A 322 -8.44 10.62 -37.21
C VAL A 322 -8.61 9.29 -36.49
N THR A 323 -9.78 8.67 -36.64
CA THR A 323 -10.11 7.40 -35.98
C THR A 323 -9.04 6.32 -36.22
N GLY A 324 -8.50 6.23 -37.44
CA GLY A 324 -7.42 5.30 -37.78
C GLY A 324 -6.13 5.50 -36.96
N ASP A 325 -5.76 6.75 -36.70
CA ASP A 325 -4.56 7.08 -35.93
C ASP A 325 -4.74 6.79 -34.44
N LEU A 326 -5.94 7.01 -33.90
CA LEU A 326 -6.31 6.62 -32.54
C LEU A 326 -6.18 5.09 -32.33
N TYR A 327 -6.58 4.29 -33.32
CA TYR A 327 -6.37 2.83 -33.28
C TYR A 327 -4.88 2.47 -33.24
N LEU A 328 -4.11 3.03 -34.16
CA LEU A 328 -2.69 2.73 -34.28
C LEU A 328 -1.95 3.11 -33.00
N THR A 329 -2.28 4.28 -32.43
CA THR A 329 -1.77 4.77 -31.15
C THR A 329 -1.99 3.74 -30.03
N GLY A 330 -3.23 3.28 -29.84
CA GLY A 330 -3.54 2.34 -28.76
C GLY A 330 -2.85 0.98 -28.94
N VAL A 331 -2.79 0.46 -30.17
CA VAL A 331 -2.10 -0.82 -30.46
C VAL A 331 -0.60 -0.70 -30.19
N MET A 332 0.04 0.40 -30.62
CA MET A 332 1.46 0.63 -30.37
C MET A 332 1.76 0.80 -28.88
N MET A 333 0.90 1.48 -28.11
CA MET A 333 1.04 1.59 -26.66
C MET A 333 0.95 0.23 -25.96
N ILE A 334 0.00 -0.64 -26.36
CA ILE A 334 -0.11 -2.00 -25.80
C ILE A 334 1.17 -2.79 -26.08
N PHE A 335 1.68 -2.73 -27.31
CA PHE A 335 2.94 -3.40 -27.67
C PHE A 335 4.12 -2.85 -26.86
N TRP A 336 4.19 -1.53 -26.67
CA TRP A 336 5.22 -0.88 -25.88
C TRP A 336 5.22 -1.33 -24.41
N VAL A 337 4.06 -1.35 -23.77
CA VAL A 337 3.90 -1.83 -22.38
C VAL A 337 4.30 -3.31 -22.28
N ALA A 338 3.86 -4.14 -23.24
CA ALA A 338 4.19 -5.57 -23.27
C ALA A 338 5.69 -5.85 -23.49
N ALA A 339 6.35 -5.07 -24.36
CA ALA A 339 7.78 -5.17 -24.62
C ALA A 339 8.59 -4.85 -23.36
N ASN A 340 8.26 -3.75 -22.67
CA ASN A 340 8.89 -3.34 -21.42
C ASN A 340 8.72 -4.38 -20.31
N GLY A 341 7.50 -4.94 -20.15
CA GLY A 341 7.26 -6.05 -19.21
C GLY A 341 8.10 -7.30 -19.53
N SER A 342 8.23 -7.64 -20.81
CA SER A 342 9.03 -8.78 -21.27
C SER A 342 10.53 -8.60 -21.00
N ILE A 343 11.06 -7.38 -21.16
CA ILE A 343 12.46 -7.05 -20.83
C ILE A 343 12.73 -7.25 -19.33
N LEU A 344 11.82 -6.77 -18.47
CA LEU A 344 11.93 -6.92 -17.03
C LEU A 344 11.99 -8.39 -16.60
N LEU A 345 11.11 -9.22 -17.17
CA LEU A 345 11.04 -10.65 -16.90
C LEU A 345 12.29 -11.38 -17.42
N LYS A 346 12.79 -11.00 -18.61
CA LYS A 346 14.07 -11.49 -19.13
C LYS A 346 15.24 -11.15 -18.21
N TRP A 347 15.26 -9.95 -17.63
CA TRP A 347 16.31 -9.56 -16.67
C TRP A 347 16.18 -10.28 -15.35
N GLN A 348 14.98 -10.48 -14.83
CA GLN A 348 14.76 -11.32 -13.64
C GLN A 348 15.31 -12.73 -13.87
N ARG A 349 15.00 -13.36 -15.01
CA ARG A 349 15.50 -14.69 -15.38
C ARG A 349 17.03 -14.73 -15.43
N LYS A 350 17.64 -13.82 -16.20
CA LYS A 350 19.11 -13.72 -16.31
C LYS A 350 19.81 -13.41 -14.98
N LEU A 351 19.16 -12.67 -14.07
CA LEU A 351 19.73 -12.36 -12.76
C LEU A 351 19.56 -13.52 -11.78
N ALA A 352 18.47 -14.29 -11.89
CA ALA A 352 18.35 -15.54 -11.14
C ALA A 352 19.36 -16.59 -11.64
N GLU A 353 19.62 -16.64 -12.95
CA GLU A 353 20.64 -17.52 -13.55
C GLU A 353 22.07 -17.13 -13.15
N LYS A 354 22.34 -15.83 -12.91
CA LYS A 354 23.66 -15.31 -12.54
C LYS A 354 23.88 -15.16 -11.03
N GLY A 355 22.85 -15.25 -10.20
CA GLY A 355 23.04 -15.41 -8.76
C GLY A 355 23.74 -16.74 -8.53
N PRO A 356 24.82 -16.81 -7.74
CA PRO A 356 25.63 -18.03 -7.65
C PRO A 356 24.75 -19.23 -7.24
N PHE A 357 24.60 -20.17 -8.17
CA PHE A 357 24.17 -21.53 -7.92
C PHE A 357 25.18 -22.13 -6.91
N ASP A 358 24.66 -22.72 -5.82
CA ASP A 358 25.35 -23.44 -4.71
C ASP A 358 25.27 -22.84 -3.30
N GLN A 359 24.50 -21.78 -3.09
CA GLN A 359 24.00 -21.48 -1.75
C GLN A 359 22.49 -21.24 -1.81
N ALA A 360 21.69 -22.30 -1.61
CA ALA A 360 20.53 -22.11 -0.75
C ALA A 360 21.09 -21.34 0.45
N PRO A 361 20.61 -20.11 0.76
CA PRO A 361 21.34 -19.20 1.64
C PRO A 361 21.72 -20.03 2.87
N PRO A 362 22.96 -19.98 3.39
CA PRO A 362 23.39 -20.89 4.46
C PRO A 362 22.38 -20.96 5.61
N ARG A 363 21.58 -19.90 5.81
CA ARG A 363 20.42 -19.86 6.70
C ARG A 363 19.25 -20.76 6.32
N LEU A 364 18.87 -20.87 5.04
CA LEU A 364 17.83 -21.78 4.56
C LEU A 364 18.25 -23.25 4.73
N THR A 365 19.49 -23.62 4.39
CA THR A 365 20.00 -25.00 4.61
C THR A 365 20.05 -25.32 6.10
N LEU A 366 20.58 -24.41 6.93
CA LEU A 366 20.56 -24.55 8.38
C LEU A 366 19.14 -24.67 8.95
N LEU A 367 18.16 -23.93 8.42
CA LEU A 367 16.76 -24.01 8.85
C LEU A 367 16.11 -25.33 8.42
N THR A 368 16.35 -25.79 7.19
CA THR A 368 15.82 -27.08 6.71
C THR A 368 16.46 -28.24 7.48
N ASP A 369 17.73 -28.15 7.82
CA ASP A 369 18.43 -29.16 8.63
C ASP A 369 17.94 -29.17 10.08
N ALA A 370 17.69 -28.01 10.68
CA ALA A 370 17.09 -27.93 12.02
C ALA A 370 15.67 -28.54 12.05
N LEU A 371 14.87 -28.30 11.02
CA LEU A 371 13.53 -28.89 10.88
C LEU A 371 13.58 -30.39 10.63
N ARG A 372 14.59 -30.88 9.89
CA ARG A 372 14.87 -32.30 9.69
C ARG A 372 15.25 -32.98 11.00
N GLN A 373 16.15 -32.39 11.79
CA GLN A 373 16.57 -32.90 13.09
C GLN A 373 15.40 -33.01 14.09
N GLN A 374 14.38 -32.15 13.96
CA GLN A 374 13.15 -32.23 14.77
C GLN A 374 12.09 -33.19 14.21
N GLY A 375 12.36 -33.90 13.11
CA GLY A 375 11.41 -34.81 12.47
C GLY A 375 10.21 -34.13 11.81
N LEU A 376 10.28 -32.81 11.57
CA LEU A 376 9.18 -32.03 10.99
C LEU A 376 9.17 -32.04 9.45
N LEU A 377 10.32 -32.29 8.82
CA LEU A 377 10.46 -32.40 7.36
C LEU A 377 11.18 -33.70 6.98
N SER A 378 10.72 -34.36 5.91
CA SER A 378 11.37 -35.52 5.32
C SER A 378 12.33 -35.15 4.18
N ASP A 379 13.27 -36.04 3.86
CA ASP A 379 14.25 -35.83 2.77
C ASP A 379 13.61 -35.74 1.38
N ALA A 380 12.40 -36.29 1.22
CA ALA A 380 11.59 -36.13 0.02
C ALA A 380 10.98 -34.71 -0.06
N GLN A 381 10.44 -34.21 1.05
CA GLN A 381 9.86 -32.86 1.13
C GLN A 381 10.91 -31.76 0.97
N ILE A 382 12.12 -31.96 1.51
CA ILE A 382 13.23 -31.00 1.35
C ILE A 382 13.63 -30.90 -0.13
N ARG A 383 13.74 -32.04 -0.82
CA ARG A 383 14.00 -32.07 -2.27
C ARG A 383 12.88 -31.42 -3.07
N GLU A 384 11.62 -31.64 -2.70
CA GLU A 384 10.48 -30.99 -3.34
C GLU A 384 10.50 -29.46 -3.14
N ILE A 385 10.84 -28.96 -1.95
CA ILE A 385 11.01 -27.52 -1.66
C ILE A 385 12.15 -26.93 -2.50
N GLN A 386 13.27 -27.63 -2.63
CA GLN A 386 14.40 -27.20 -3.45
C GLN A 386 14.03 -27.14 -4.94
N GLN A 387 13.33 -28.15 -5.45
CA GLN A 387 12.84 -28.19 -6.83
C GLN A 387 11.81 -27.10 -7.12
N ARG A 388 10.85 -26.88 -6.21
CA ARG A 388 9.85 -25.79 -6.34
C ARG A 388 10.48 -24.41 -6.21
N GLY A 389 11.55 -24.27 -5.44
CA GLY A 389 12.28 -23.02 -5.30
C GLY A 389 12.91 -22.51 -6.60
N HIS A 390 13.03 -23.37 -7.63
CA HIS A 390 13.48 -22.98 -8.96
C HIS A 390 12.37 -22.37 -9.83
N ALA A 391 11.10 -22.52 -9.44
CA ALA A 391 9.97 -21.85 -10.08
C ALA A 391 9.81 -20.42 -9.51
N PHE A 392 10.65 -19.52 -10.01
CA PHE A 392 10.62 -18.05 -9.93
C PHE A 392 9.46 -17.39 -9.15
N ASP A 393 9.63 -17.19 -7.84
CA ASP A 393 8.81 -16.23 -7.08
C ASP A 393 9.19 -14.80 -7.52
N LEU A 394 8.34 -14.15 -8.32
CA LEU A 394 8.56 -12.76 -8.73
C LEU A 394 8.67 -11.83 -7.50
N PRO A 395 9.61 -10.86 -7.49
CA PRO A 395 9.62 -9.85 -6.42
C PRO A 395 8.35 -8.99 -6.42
N TRP A 396 7.95 -8.48 -5.25
CA TRP A 396 6.69 -7.74 -5.09
C TRP A 396 6.60 -6.48 -5.95
N TYR A 397 7.70 -5.76 -6.13
CA TYR A 397 7.75 -4.54 -6.94
C TYR A 397 7.60 -4.85 -8.43
N LEU A 398 8.10 -6.02 -8.87
CA LEU A 398 7.97 -6.46 -10.25
C LEU A 398 6.54 -6.91 -10.53
N ARG A 399 5.91 -7.63 -9.59
CA ARG A 399 4.47 -7.91 -9.65
C ARG A 399 3.66 -6.63 -9.73
N LEU A 400 3.94 -5.65 -8.86
CA LEU A 400 3.24 -4.38 -8.85
C LEU A 400 3.36 -3.64 -10.20
N ALA A 401 4.58 -3.51 -10.73
CA ALA A 401 4.82 -2.85 -12.01
C ALA A 401 4.08 -3.55 -13.17
N LEU A 402 4.11 -4.88 -13.21
CA LEU A 402 3.41 -5.68 -14.22
C LEU A 402 1.88 -5.61 -14.05
N SER A 403 1.37 -5.56 -12.82
CA SER A 403 -0.06 -5.38 -12.54
C SER A 403 -0.54 -3.99 -12.97
N ILE A 404 0.21 -2.93 -12.67
CA ILE A 404 -0.11 -1.57 -13.13
C ILE A 404 -0.05 -1.50 -14.66
N GLY A 405 0.98 -2.07 -15.29
CA GLY A 405 1.07 -2.17 -16.75
C GLY A 405 -0.11 -2.92 -17.36
N GLY A 406 -0.57 -4.00 -16.71
CA GLY A 406 -1.79 -4.72 -17.11
C GLY A 406 -3.06 -3.87 -17.04
N TRP A 407 -3.21 -3.04 -16.00
CA TRP A 407 -4.31 -2.07 -15.90
C TRP A 407 -4.27 -1.00 -16.98
N VAL A 408 -3.09 -0.42 -17.22
CA VAL A 408 -2.90 0.58 -18.29
C VAL A 408 -3.25 -0.04 -19.66
N ALA A 409 -2.76 -1.25 -19.93
CA ALA A 409 -3.10 -1.97 -21.15
C ALA A 409 -4.61 -2.30 -21.24
N ALA A 410 -5.26 -2.63 -20.13
CA ALA A 410 -6.71 -2.87 -20.08
C ALA A 410 -7.51 -1.59 -20.39
N ILE A 411 -7.12 -0.45 -19.82
CA ILE A 411 -7.73 0.86 -20.11
C ILE A 411 -7.57 1.22 -21.59
N ILE A 412 -6.37 1.06 -22.15
CA ILE A 412 -6.13 1.29 -23.58
C ILE A 412 -7.00 0.37 -24.43
N THR A 413 -7.14 -0.91 -24.04
CA THR A 413 -8.00 -1.87 -24.76
C THR A 413 -9.47 -1.47 -24.69
N LEU A 414 -9.95 -0.98 -23.54
CA LEU A 414 -11.31 -0.45 -23.39
C LEU A 414 -11.55 0.81 -24.24
N LEU A 415 -10.59 1.73 -24.28
CA LEU A 415 -10.66 2.93 -25.12
C LEU A 415 -10.69 2.58 -26.59
N LEU A 416 -9.85 1.62 -27.03
CA LEU A 416 -9.90 1.10 -28.39
C LEU A 416 -11.25 0.45 -28.70
N MET A 417 -11.84 -0.30 -27.76
CA MET A 417 -13.16 -0.88 -27.95
C MET A 417 -14.26 0.18 -28.04
N ALA A 418 -14.19 1.23 -27.22
CA ALA A 418 -15.10 2.38 -27.32
C ALA A 418 -14.96 3.10 -28.66
N LEU A 419 -13.73 3.22 -29.18
CA LEU A 419 -13.45 3.77 -30.51
C LEU A 419 -14.05 2.91 -31.63
N VAL A 420 -14.04 1.56 -31.49
CA VAL A 420 -14.77 0.65 -32.41
C VAL A 420 -16.22 1.00 -32.45
N LEU A 421 -16.86 1.04 -31.28
CA LEU A 421 -18.27 1.34 -31.19
C LEU A 421 -18.62 2.71 -31.78
N TYR A 422 -17.77 3.72 -31.54
CA TYR A 422 -17.91 5.04 -32.15
C TYR A 422 -17.79 4.99 -33.68
N SER A 423 -16.75 4.34 -34.20
CA SER A 423 -16.48 4.29 -35.64
C SER A 423 -17.52 3.52 -36.47
N THR A 424 -18.34 2.71 -35.79
CA THR A 424 -19.38 1.89 -36.42
C THR A 424 -20.80 2.43 -36.13
N ASP A 425 -20.92 3.67 -35.64
CA ASP A 425 -22.19 4.34 -35.25
C ASP A 425 -23.05 3.53 -34.26
N LEU A 426 -22.43 2.60 -33.52
CA LEU A 426 -23.07 1.69 -32.57
C LEU A 426 -23.16 2.28 -31.15
N LEU A 427 -22.64 3.51 -30.96
CA LEU A 427 -22.83 4.28 -29.74
C LEU A 427 -24.17 5.02 -29.70
N ASP A 428 -24.71 5.40 -30.85
CA ASP A 428 -25.93 6.23 -30.95
C ASP A 428 -27.22 5.41 -30.72
N ASP A 429 -27.17 4.08 -30.93
CA ASP A 429 -28.23 3.15 -30.54
C ASP A 429 -27.64 1.99 -29.71
N PRO A 430 -27.46 2.17 -28.38
CA PRO A 430 -26.69 1.27 -27.54
C PRO A 430 -27.46 -0.03 -27.31
N ASN A 431 -27.33 -0.98 -28.23
CA ASN A 431 -27.86 -2.32 -28.04
C ASN A 431 -26.88 -3.14 -27.19
N ALA A 432 -27.36 -3.89 -26.19
CA ALA A 432 -26.49 -4.53 -25.18
C ALA A 432 -25.45 -5.48 -25.81
N VAL A 433 -25.82 -6.03 -26.97
CA VAL A 433 -25.02 -6.96 -27.78
C VAL A 433 -23.68 -6.35 -28.22
N THR A 434 -23.63 -5.03 -28.45
CA THR A 434 -22.49 -4.36 -29.08
C THR A 434 -21.24 -4.38 -28.20
N LEU A 435 -21.41 -4.31 -26.88
CA LEU A 435 -20.29 -4.35 -25.93
C LEU A 435 -20.16 -5.71 -25.23
N ILE A 436 -21.27 -6.41 -24.98
CA ILE A 436 -21.26 -7.72 -24.30
C ILE A 436 -20.59 -8.79 -25.16
N VAL A 437 -20.92 -8.89 -26.46
CA VAL A 437 -20.38 -9.95 -27.33
C VAL A 437 -18.87 -9.83 -27.52
N PRO A 438 -18.30 -8.66 -27.88
CA PRO A 438 -16.84 -8.51 -27.95
C PRO A 438 -16.16 -8.78 -26.62
N SER A 439 -16.76 -8.36 -25.50
CA SER A 439 -16.22 -8.61 -24.16
C SER A 439 -16.19 -10.10 -23.81
N LEU A 440 -17.20 -10.88 -24.19
CA LEU A 440 -17.19 -12.35 -24.04
C LEU A 440 -16.10 -13.00 -24.89
N VAL A 441 -15.92 -12.55 -26.14
CA VAL A 441 -14.85 -13.04 -27.02
C VAL A 441 -13.47 -12.75 -26.40
N LEU A 442 -13.26 -11.52 -25.92
CA LEU A 442 -12.05 -11.14 -25.20
C LEU A 442 -11.84 -12.00 -23.94
N ALA A 443 -12.90 -12.31 -23.19
CA ALA A 443 -12.81 -13.18 -22.01
C ALA A 443 -12.37 -14.62 -22.36
N VAL A 444 -12.87 -15.17 -23.47
CA VAL A 444 -12.46 -16.51 -23.94
C VAL A 444 -10.98 -16.53 -24.35
N ILE A 445 -10.54 -15.52 -25.09
CA ILE A 445 -9.14 -15.42 -25.51
C ILE A 445 -8.23 -15.18 -24.30
N ALA A 446 -8.63 -14.28 -23.39
CA ALA A 446 -7.92 -14.00 -22.14
C ALA A 446 -7.73 -15.27 -21.32
N ARG A 447 -8.77 -16.10 -21.19
CA ARG A 447 -8.69 -17.40 -20.51
C ARG A 447 -7.64 -18.32 -21.13
N GLY A 448 -7.54 -18.35 -22.46
CA GLY A 448 -6.52 -19.12 -23.18
C GLY A 448 -5.10 -18.58 -22.94
N LEU A 449 -4.93 -17.26 -23.01
CA LEU A 449 -3.64 -16.59 -22.80
C LEU A 449 -3.12 -16.75 -21.36
N LEU A 450 -4.01 -16.67 -20.37
CA LEU A 450 -3.70 -16.83 -18.95
C LEU A 450 -3.25 -18.26 -18.58
N ARG A 451 -3.49 -19.27 -19.43
CA ARG A 451 -2.99 -20.65 -19.22
C ARG A 451 -1.55 -20.85 -19.69
N SER A 452 -0.96 -19.88 -20.38
CA SER A 452 0.38 -20.05 -20.92
C SER A 452 1.47 -19.66 -19.92
N ASP A 453 2.48 -20.51 -19.76
CA ASP A 453 3.68 -20.27 -18.93
C ASP A 453 4.64 -19.22 -19.52
N ARG A 454 4.31 -18.64 -20.68
CA ARG A 454 5.10 -17.57 -21.29
C ARG A 454 4.62 -16.22 -20.76
N ASP A 455 5.36 -15.69 -19.80
CA ASP A 455 5.31 -14.35 -19.21
C ASP A 455 4.63 -13.25 -20.06
N GLY A 456 5.03 -13.04 -21.32
CA GLY A 456 4.43 -12.01 -22.18
C GLY A 456 2.95 -12.27 -22.56
N LYS A 457 2.59 -13.52 -22.87
CA LYS A 457 1.21 -13.90 -23.18
C LYS A 457 0.32 -13.84 -21.94
N TYR A 458 0.87 -14.19 -20.78
CA TYR A 458 0.20 -14.08 -19.49
C TYR A 458 -0.25 -12.64 -19.18
N HIS A 459 0.64 -11.65 -19.35
CA HIS A 459 0.29 -10.25 -19.07
C HIS A 459 -0.74 -9.66 -20.03
N LEU A 460 -0.68 -10.03 -21.31
CA LEU A 460 -1.71 -9.67 -22.28
C LEU A 460 -3.06 -10.30 -21.90
N GLY A 461 -3.07 -11.57 -21.50
CA GLY A 461 -4.26 -12.26 -21.01
C GLY A 461 -4.86 -11.59 -19.77
N LEU A 462 -4.04 -11.10 -18.84
CA LEU A 462 -4.51 -10.37 -17.66
C LEU A 462 -5.19 -9.05 -18.03
N ALA A 463 -4.57 -8.26 -18.90
CA ALA A 463 -5.15 -7.00 -19.38
C ALA A 463 -6.50 -7.22 -20.08
N TRP A 464 -6.58 -8.24 -20.94
CA TRP A 464 -7.81 -8.58 -21.65
C TRP A 464 -8.89 -9.13 -20.72
N ALA A 465 -8.53 -9.89 -19.68
CA ALA A 465 -9.50 -10.33 -18.68
C ALA A 465 -10.11 -9.14 -17.93
N ILE A 466 -9.30 -8.14 -17.54
CA ILE A 466 -9.77 -6.91 -16.89
C ILE A 466 -10.68 -6.13 -17.85
N ALA A 467 -10.21 -5.87 -19.08
CA ALA A 467 -10.98 -5.15 -20.09
C ALA A 467 -12.31 -5.85 -20.42
N ALA A 468 -12.31 -7.17 -20.58
CA ALA A 468 -13.52 -7.96 -20.79
C ALA A 468 -14.51 -7.82 -19.61
N THR A 469 -14.01 -7.81 -18.37
CA THR A 469 -14.87 -7.66 -17.19
C THR A 469 -15.52 -6.29 -17.14
N CYS A 470 -14.72 -5.23 -17.34
CA CYS A 470 -15.22 -3.86 -17.40
C CYS A 470 -16.19 -3.66 -18.56
N GLY A 471 -15.90 -4.22 -19.74
CA GLY A 471 -16.78 -4.18 -20.90
C GLY A 471 -18.11 -4.91 -20.67
N LEU A 472 -18.10 -6.08 -20.01
CA LEU A 472 -19.33 -6.78 -19.62
C LEU A 472 -20.17 -5.95 -18.64
N ILE A 473 -19.54 -5.36 -17.62
CA ILE A 473 -20.23 -4.50 -16.65
C ILE A 473 -20.82 -3.29 -17.37
N LEU A 474 -20.01 -2.56 -18.14
CA LEU A 474 -20.44 -1.37 -18.86
C LEU A 474 -21.56 -1.70 -19.87
N GLY A 475 -21.49 -2.85 -20.56
CA GLY A 475 -22.50 -3.26 -21.53
C GLY A 475 -23.87 -3.51 -20.90
N VAL A 476 -23.90 -4.05 -19.68
CA VAL A 476 -25.15 -4.16 -18.90
C VAL A 476 -25.59 -2.81 -18.37
N VAL A 477 -24.64 -1.98 -17.91
CA VAL A 477 -24.93 -0.65 -17.34
C VAL A 477 -25.55 0.30 -18.37
N LEU A 478 -25.11 0.27 -19.62
CA LEU A 478 -25.67 1.10 -20.70
C LEU A 478 -27.14 0.81 -21.01
N GLN A 479 -27.68 -0.34 -20.58
CA GLN A 479 -29.11 -0.68 -20.73
C GLN A 479 -29.99 -0.10 -19.63
N ILE A 480 -29.39 0.39 -18.55
CA ILE A 480 -30.11 0.89 -17.40
C ILE A 480 -30.55 2.33 -17.69
N LYS A 481 -31.82 2.52 -18.09
CA LYS A 481 -32.47 3.83 -18.13
C LYS A 481 -33.04 4.13 -16.74
N SER A 482 -32.35 4.94 -15.93
CA SER A 482 -32.83 5.34 -14.60
C SER A 482 -32.11 6.58 -14.07
N ASP A 483 -32.70 7.25 -13.06
CA ASP A 483 -32.10 8.34 -12.29
C ASP A 483 -30.77 7.94 -11.60
N ASP A 484 -29.93 8.92 -11.26
CA ASP A 484 -28.53 8.75 -10.82
C ASP A 484 -28.31 7.72 -9.68
N VAL A 485 -29.16 7.73 -8.63
CA VAL A 485 -28.98 6.83 -7.47
C VAL A 485 -29.40 5.39 -7.80
N SER A 486 -30.50 5.23 -8.53
CA SER A 486 -30.98 3.93 -9.01
C SER A 486 -29.99 3.32 -10.01
N PHE A 487 -29.36 4.16 -10.82
CA PHE A 487 -28.31 3.77 -11.75
C PHE A 487 -27.08 3.19 -11.03
N MET A 488 -26.57 3.88 -9.99
CA MET A 488 -25.46 3.36 -9.17
C MET A 488 -25.79 2.05 -8.44
N MET A 489 -27.03 1.93 -7.94
CA MET A 489 -27.48 0.72 -7.27
C MET A 489 -27.52 -0.46 -8.24
N LEU A 490 -28.19 -0.28 -9.38
CA LEU A 490 -28.41 -1.35 -10.34
C LEU A 490 -27.12 -1.73 -11.07
N SER A 491 -26.22 -0.78 -11.32
CA SER A 491 -24.86 -1.05 -11.83
C SER A 491 -24.00 -1.85 -10.84
N SER A 492 -24.06 -1.52 -9.55
CA SER A 492 -23.35 -2.26 -8.51
C SER A 492 -23.89 -3.69 -8.37
N LEU A 493 -25.21 -3.87 -8.43
CA LEU A 493 -25.87 -5.18 -8.38
C LEU A 493 -25.55 -6.04 -9.62
N SER A 494 -25.55 -5.44 -10.81
CA SER A 494 -25.24 -6.17 -12.05
C SER A 494 -23.77 -6.56 -12.17
N ALA A 495 -22.86 -5.81 -11.53
CA ALA A 495 -21.45 -6.14 -11.47
C ALA A 495 -21.16 -7.42 -10.67
N LEU A 496 -21.92 -7.72 -9.62
CA LEU A 496 -21.70 -8.88 -8.73
C LEU A 496 -21.69 -10.24 -9.46
N PRO A 497 -22.73 -10.64 -10.23
CA PRO A 497 -22.73 -11.92 -10.92
C PRO A 497 -21.64 -12.00 -12.00
N ILE A 498 -21.33 -10.88 -12.68
CA ILE A 498 -20.27 -10.81 -13.69
C ILE A 498 -18.91 -11.07 -13.04
N LEU A 499 -18.61 -10.37 -11.93
CA LEU A 499 -17.37 -10.55 -11.17
C LEU A 499 -17.24 -11.97 -10.61
N ALA A 500 -18.33 -12.55 -10.09
CA ALA A 500 -18.34 -13.92 -9.59
C ALA A 500 -18.07 -14.93 -10.73
N ALA A 501 -18.75 -14.79 -11.86
CA ALA A 501 -18.56 -15.65 -13.03
C ALA A 501 -17.12 -15.56 -13.56
N MET A 502 -16.58 -14.35 -13.69
CA MET A 502 -15.22 -14.14 -14.18
C MET A 502 -14.15 -14.62 -13.18
N ALA A 503 -14.38 -14.48 -11.87
CA ALA A 503 -13.50 -15.02 -10.83
C ALA A 503 -13.43 -16.56 -10.82
N VAL A 504 -14.45 -17.23 -11.36
CA VAL A 504 -14.47 -18.70 -11.56
C VAL A 504 -13.90 -19.08 -12.93
N ALA A 505 -14.20 -18.31 -13.97
CA ALA A 505 -13.78 -18.60 -15.34
C ALA A 505 -12.28 -18.46 -15.57
N MET A 506 -11.67 -17.44 -14.95
CA MET A 506 -10.26 -17.11 -15.16
C MET A 506 -9.33 -17.98 -14.28
N PRO A 507 -8.29 -18.62 -14.84
CA PRO A 507 -7.38 -19.48 -14.09
C PRO A 507 -6.33 -18.71 -13.28
N ASP A 508 -6.13 -17.42 -13.56
CA ASP A 508 -5.06 -16.62 -12.97
C ASP A 508 -5.35 -16.16 -11.53
N ARG A 509 -4.32 -16.19 -10.68
CA ARG A 509 -4.41 -15.77 -9.28
C ARG A 509 -4.53 -14.26 -9.12
N THR A 510 -3.82 -13.48 -9.94
CA THR A 510 -3.80 -12.02 -9.84
C THR A 510 -5.16 -11.45 -10.21
N TYR A 511 -5.72 -11.88 -11.34
CA TYR A 511 -7.05 -11.50 -11.78
C TYR A 511 -8.11 -11.86 -10.74
N ARG A 512 -8.12 -13.10 -10.25
CA ARG A 512 -9.12 -13.54 -9.27
C ARG A 512 -9.02 -12.79 -7.93
N PHE A 513 -7.83 -12.39 -7.49
CA PHE A 513 -7.65 -11.52 -6.33
C PHE A 513 -8.32 -10.16 -6.56
N MET A 514 -8.12 -9.57 -7.75
CA MET A 514 -8.75 -8.30 -8.12
C MET A 514 -10.26 -8.42 -8.21
N ALA A 515 -10.77 -9.50 -8.81
CA ALA A 515 -12.20 -9.77 -8.92
C ALA A 515 -12.87 -9.91 -7.54
N ILE A 516 -12.23 -10.60 -6.58
CA ILE A 516 -12.73 -10.70 -5.20
C ILE A 516 -12.68 -9.35 -4.47
N THR A 517 -11.63 -8.56 -4.72
CA THR A 517 -11.50 -7.20 -4.18
C THR A 517 -12.63 -6.30 -4.67
N ALA A 518 -12.91 -6.32 -5.98
CA ALA A 518 -14.02 -5.59 -6.58
C ALA A 518 -15.38 -6.13 -6.10
N LEU A 519 -15.55 -7.46 -6.01
CA LEU A 519 -16.79 -8.09 -5.56
C LEU A 519 -17.13 -7.72 -4.12
N THR A 520 -16.15 -7.67 -3.22
CA THR A 520 -16.36 -7.26 -1.83
C THR A 520 -16.70 -5.77 -1.71
N PHE A 521 -16.08 -4.91 -2.52
CA PHE A 521 -16.43 -3.49 -2.62
C PHE A 521 -17.88 -3.29 -3.13
N PHE A 522 -18.21 -3.86 -4.29
CA PHE A 522 -19.54 -3.73 -4.89
C PHE A 522 -20.63 -4.42 -4.07
N LEU A 523 -20.33 -5.48 -3.32
CA LEU A 523 -21.31 -6.15 -2.45
C LEU A 523 -21.82 -5.20 -1.36
N VAL A 524 -20.89 -4.51 -0.68
CA VAL A 524 -21.29 -3.58 0.37
C VAL A 524 -21.86 -2.30 -0.21
N LEU A 525 -21.31 -1.80 -1.32
CA LEU A 525 -21.84 -0.62 -2.00
C LEU A 525 -23.28 -0.85 -2.48
N ALA A 526 -23.55 -1.98 -3.14
CA ALA A 526 -24.89 -2.38 -3.57
C ALA A 526 -25.83 -2.54 -2.37
N GLY A 527 -25.40 -3.19 -1.29
CA GLY A 527 -26.19 -3.34 -0.07
C GLY A 527 -26.55 -1.99 0.57
N TYR A 528 -25.62 -1.05 0.58
CA TYR A 528 -25.85 0.31 1.06
C TYR A 528 -26.84 1.09 0.17
N LEU A 529 -26.63 1.09 -1.15
CA LEU A 529 -27.51 1.77 -2.08
C LEU A 529 -28.93 1.18 -2.06
N LEU A 530 -29.05 -0.14 -1.91
CA LEU A 530 -30.34 -0.81 -1.70
C LEU A 530 -31.00 -0.36 -0.38
N SER A 531 -30.21 -0.25 0.69
CA SER A 531 -30.73 0.19 1.99
C SER A 531 -31.25 1.62 1.96
N LEU A 532 -30.62 2.51 1.19
CA LEU A 532 -31.07 3.89 1.02
C LEU A 532 -32.44 3.98 0.35
N HIS A 533 -32.75 3.04 -0.56
CA HIS A 533 -33.98 3.09 -1.35
C HIS A 533 -35.17 2.44 -0.63
N TYR A 534 -34.92 1.36 0.13
CA TYR A 534 -36.00 0.53 0.68
C TYR A 534 -36.16 0.59 2.21
N LEU A 535 -35.17 1.08 2.94
CA LEU A 535 -35.16 1.07 4.40
C LEU A 535 -35.11 2.49 4.97
N SER A 536 -35.57 2.65 6.21
CA SER A 536 -35.34 3.88 6.96
C SER A 536 -33.83 4.05 7.22
N PRO A 537 -33.32 5.28 7.42
CA PRO A 537 -31.89 5.51 7.63
C PRO A 537 -31.28 4.69 8.79
N THR A 538 -32.02 4.51 9.88
CA THR A 538 -31.56 3.70 11.01
C THR A 538 -31.54 2.21 10.69
N ALA A 539 -32.60 1.68 10.06
CA ALA A 539 -32.68 0.28 9.66
C ALA A 539 -31.64 -0.06 8.57
N GLY A 540 -31.41 0.85 7.62
CA GLY A 540 -30.38 0.72 6.60
C GLY A 540 -28.98 0.69 7.19
N CYS A 541 -28.69 1.53 8.18
CA CYS A 541 -27.39 1.55 8.86
C CYS A 541 -27.13 0.22 9.55
N VAL A 542 -28.12 -0.33 10.25
CA VAL A 542 -28.04 -1.65 10.89
C VAL A 542 -27.86 -2.76 9.85
N ALA A 543 -28.62 -2.75 8.76
CA ALA A 543 -28.52 -3.76 7.71
C ALA A 543 -27.12 -3.79 7.06
N VAL A 544 -26.57 -2.62 6.71
CA VAL A 544 -25.21 -2.50 6.16
C VAL A 544 -24.17 -2.90 7.21
N SER A 545 -24.36 -2.53 8.48
CA SER A 545 -23.47 -2.95 9.57
C SER A 545 -23.43 -4.47 9.70
N LEU A 546 -24.58 -5.14 9.64
CA LEU A 546 -24.68 -6.60 9.70
C LEU A 546 -24.00 -7.26 8.49
N LEU A 547 -24.18 -6.70 7.29
CA LEU A 547 -23.51 -7.18 6.07
C LEU A 547 -21.99 -7.09 6.22
N VAL A 548 -21.46 -5.94 6.64
CA VAL A 548 -20.02 -5.75 6.85
C VAL A 548 -19.49 -6.65 7.97
N ALA A 549 -20.25 -6.81 9.06
CA ALA A 549 -19.89 -7.72 10.15
C ALA A 549 -19.81 -9.18 9.68
N ALA A 550 -20.74 -9.61 8.81
CA ALA A 550 -20.73 -10.95 8.22
C ALA A 550 -19.52 -11.14 7.29
N VAL A 551 -19.17 -10.15 6.46
CA VAL A 551 -17.97 -10.19 5.60
C VAL A 551 -16.69 -10.28 6.44
N MET A 552 -16.58 -9.48 7.50
CA MET A 552 -15.46 -9.53 8.44
C MET A 552 -15.39 -10.86 9.16
N PHE A 553 -16.53 -11.39 9.62
CA PHE A 553 -16.59 -12.68 10.30
C PHE A 553 -16.15 -13.82 9.38
N LEU A 554 -16.63 -13.83 8.13
CA LEU A 554 -16.23 -14.78 7.11
C LEU A 554 -14.72 -14.72 6.86
N TRP A 555 -14.16 -13.52 6.70
CA TRP A 555 -12.72 -13.35 6.50
C TRP A 555 -11.90 -13.91 7.66
N LEU A 556 -12.27 -13.59 8.91
CA LEU A 556 -11.55 -14.09 10.09
C LEU A 556 -11.72 -15.58 10.31
N TRP A 557 -12.85 -16.14 9.92
CA TRP A 557 -13.06 -17.58 9.89
C TRP A 557 -12.16 -18.27 8.85
N ILE A 558 -12.00 -17.69 7.66
CA ILE A 558 -11.05 -18.17 6.64
C ILE A 558 -9.61 -18.10 7.18
N VAL A 559 -9.25 -17.02 7.86
CA VAL A 559 -7.91 -16.87 8.46
C VAL A 559 -7.63 -17.97 9.49
N SER A 560 -8.58 -18.25 10.39
CA SER A 560 -8.38 -19.28 11.43
C SER A 560 -8.32 -20.69 10.84
N HIS A 561 -9.09 -20.97 9.79
CA HIS A 561 -9.16 -22.29 9.16
C HIS A 561 -8.26 -22.45 7.94
N GLN A 562 -7.39 -21.47 7.63
CA GLN A 562 -6.65 -21.39 6.37
C GLN A 562 -5.89 -22.68 6.01
N LEU A 563 -5.25 -23.34 6.98
CA LEU A 563 -4.45 -24.55 6.73
C LEU A 563 -5.32 -25.78 6.44
N ARG A 564 -6.52 -25.87 7.02
CA ARG A 564 -7.48 -26.93 6.70
C ARG A 564 -8.11 -26.71 5.33
N LEU A 565 -8.46 -25.47 5.02
CA LEU A 565 -9.02 -25.09 3.72
C LEU A 565 -8.00 -25.29 2.58
N LEU A 566 -6.71 -25.05 2.86
CA LEU A 566 -5.60 -25.31 1.93
C LEU A 566 -5.39 -26.80 1.63
N ALA A 567 -5.76 -27.69 2.54
CA ALA A 567 -5.71 -29.14 2.32
C ALA A 567 -6.95 -29.70 1.60
N GLY A 568 -8.02 -28.89 1.47
CA GLY A 568 -9.29 -29.30 0.89
C GLY A 568 -9.48 -28.90 -0.57
N ARG A 569 -10.70 -29.14 -1.08
CA ARG A 569 -11.12 -28.84 -2.46
C ARG A 569 -11.02 -27.35 -2.84
N TYR A 570 -11.02 -26.45 -1.85
CA TYR A 570 -11.01 -25.00 -2.06
C TYR A 570 -9.63 -24.36 -1.92
N ALA A 571 -8.54 -25.14 -1.94
CA ALA A 571 -7.18 -24.64 -1.75
C ALA A 571 -6.83 -23.44 -2.65
N ASP A 572 -7.32 -23.46 -3.89
CA ASP A 572 -7.10 -22.40 -4.89
C ASP A 572 -7.94 -21.14 -4.70
N ALA A 573 -8.87 -21.10 -3.75
CA ALA A 573 -9.64 -19.91 -3.40
C ALA A 573 -9.15 -19.24 -2.11
N VAL A 574 -8.55 -20.01 -1.18
CA VAL A 574 -8.17 -19.53 0.16
C VAL A 574 -7.26 -18.31 0.11
N HIS A 575 -6.16 -18.39 -0.65
CA HIS A 575 -5.19 -17.31 -0.70
C HIS A 575 -5.81 -16.01 -1.24
N LEU A 576 -6.75 -16.12 -2.18
CA LEU A 576 -7.33 -14.97 -2.84
C LEU A 576 -8.40 -14.32 -1.96
N LEU A 577 -9.19 -15.11 -1.25
CA LEU A 577 -10.13 -14.60 -0.25
C LEU A 577 -9.41 -13.97 0.95
N LEU A 578 -8.26 -14.54 1.36
CA LEU A 578 -7.45 -14.05 2.47
C LEU A 578 -6.98 -12.60 2.28
N TYR A 579 -6.59 -12.24 1.05
CA TYR A 579 -6.10 -10.89 0.74
C TYR A 579 -7.15 -10.01 0.04
N GLY A 580 -8.06 -10.60 -0.75
CA GLY A 580 -9.04 -9.84 -1.54
C GLY A 580 -10.14 -9.19 -0.71
N ILE A 581 -10.67 -9.91 0.29
CA ILE A 581 -11.68 -9.36 1.21
C ILE A 581 -11.18 -8.12 1.97
N PRO A 582 -10.02 -8.18 2.67
CA PRO A 582 -9.52 -7.01 3.37
C PRO A 582 -9.14 -5.87 2.42
N ALA A 583 -8.65 -6.16 1.21
CA ALA A 583 -8.39 -5.14 0.20
C ALA A 583 -9.67 -4.41 -0.23
N GLY A 584 -10.78 -5.12 -0.41
CA GLY A 584 -12.07 -4.50 -0.73
C GLY A 584 -12.62 -3.64 0.41
N LEU A 585 -12.47 -4.09 1.66
CA LEU A 585 -12.83 -3.29 2.84
C LEU A 585 -11.95 -2.04 3.01
N MET A 586 -10.66 -2.13 2.64
CA MET A 586 -9.77 -0.96 2.60
C MET A 586 -10.26 0.06 1.57
N LEU A 587 -10.61 -0.38 0.35
CA LEU A 587 -11.18 0.50 -0.67
C LEU A 587 -12.50 1.12 -0.20
N LEU A 588 -13.37 0.33 0.43
CA LEU A 588 -14.67 0.79 0.97
C LEU A 588 -14.53 1.82 2.11
N SER A 589 -13.36 1.91 2.75
CA SER A 589 -13.13 2.89 3.82
C SER A 589 -12.93 4.31 3.27
N PHE A 590 -12.52 4.48 2.01
CA PHE A 590 -12.23 5.80 1.43
C PHE A 590 -13.44 6.62 0.92
N PRO A 591 -14.53 6.01 0.40
CA PRO A 591 -15.64 6.76 -0.15
C PRO A 591 -16.29 7.79 0.76
N GLY A 592 -16.49 7.47 2.04
CA GLY A 592 -17.07 8.42 3.01
C GLY A 592 -16.21 9.67 3.20
N ILE A 593 -14.88 9.49 3.26
CA ILE A 593 -13.94 10.57 3.54
C ILE A 593 -13.64 11.42 2.30
N ASN A 594 -13.65 10.82 1.11
CA ASN A 594 -13.36 11.50 -0.14
C ASN A 594 -14.63 11.72 -0.98
N ALA A 595 -15.79 11.83 -0.33
CA ALA A 595 -17.08 11.96 -0.99
C ALA A 595 -17.05 13.07 -2.05
N ALA A 596 -16.49 14.24 -1.75
CA ALA A 596 -16.36 15.35 -2.69
C ALA A 596 -15.60 14.99 -3.98
N VAL A 597 -14.42 14.36 -3.88
CA VAL A 597 -13.63 13.93 -5.05
C VAL A 597 -14.34 12.84 -5.84
N LEU A 598 -15.06 11.95 -5.15
CA LEU A 598 -15.84 10.90 -5.80
C LEU A 598 -17.11 11.44 -6.46
N MET A 599 -17.65 12.57 -6.00
CA MET A 599 -18.78 13.25 -6.65
C MET A 599 -18.39 13.78 -8.01
N ASP A 600 -17.20 14.38 -8.11
CA ASP A 600 -16.65 14.85 -9.38
C ASP A 600 -16.41 13.70 -10.36
N PHE A 601 -16.09 12.50 -9.85
CA PHE A 601 -15.84 11.32 -10.69
C PHE A 601 -17.12 10.56 -11.09
N PHE A 602 -18.08 10.43 -10.17
CA PHE A 602 -19.29 9.63 -10.37
C PHE A 602 -20.56 10.47 -10.64
N TRP A 603 -20.43 11.79 -10.75
CA TRP A 603 -21.52 12.72 -11.10
C TRP A 603 -22.78 12.57 -10.22
N SER A 604 -22.64 12.18 -8.95
CA SER A 604 -23.79 11.85 -8.09
C SER A 604 -23.66 12.35 -6.65
N PRO A 605 -24.68 13.04 -6.10
CA PRO A 605 -24.75 13.53 -4.71
C PRO A 605 -25.06 12.42 -3.69
N GLY A 606 -24.28 11.34 -3.65
CA GLY A 606 -24.40 10.30 -2.63
C GLY A 606 -23.93 10.73 -1.24
N GLN A 607 -24.80 10.77 -0.22
CA GLN A 607 -24.42 11.00 1.17
C GLN A 607 -23.66 9.79 1.77
N PHE A 608 -22.39 9.59 1.39
CA PHE A 608 -21.53 8.48 1.84
C PHE A 608 -21.19 8.48 3.35
N SER A 609 -21.69 9.48 4.09
CA SER A 609 -21.63 9.61 5.55
C SER A 609 -22.09 8.35 6.28
N MET A 610 -23.30 7.91 5.93
CA MET A 610 -23.98 6.76 6.51
C MET A 610 -23.26 5.45 6.17
N LEU A 611 -22.66 5.36 4.98
CA LEU A 611 -21.82 4.22 4.59
C LEU A 611 -20.57 4.14 5.49
N GLN A 612 -19.95 5.28 5.81
CA GLN A 612 -18.80 5.31 6.71
C GLN A 612 -19.16 4.89 8.14
N SER A 613 -20.27 5.39 8.69
CA SER A 613 -20.70 4.98 10.03
C SER A 613 -21.05 3.48 10.08
N ALA A 614 -21.80 2.99 9.08
CA ALA A 614 -22.24 1.60 9.02
C ALA A 614 -21.06 0.61 8.79
N THR A 615 -20.07 1.02 8.00
CA THR A 615 -18.84 0.22 7.83
C THR A 615 -18.04 0.16 9.12
N GLY A 616 -17.94 1.27 9.86
CA GLY A 616 -17.28 1.32 11.17
C GLY A 616 -17.91 0.39 12.22
N THR A 617 -19.22 0.49 12.40
CA THR A 617 -20.00 -0.38 13.31
C THR A 617 -19.96 -1.84 12.86
N GLY A 618 -20.05 -2.12 11.57
CA GLY A 618 -19.94 -3.47 11.03
C GLY A 618 -18.57 -4.09 11.24
N ILE A 619 -17.48 -3.33 11.03
CA ILE A 619 -16.12 -3.80 11.32
C ILE A 619 -15.97 -4.09 12.81
N ALA A 620 -16.43 -3.20 13.68
CA ALA A 620 -16.37 -3.39 15.13
C ALA A 620 -17.12 -4.66 15.57
N ALA A 621 -18.36 -4.84 15.12
CA ALA A 621 -19.17 -6.01 15.42
C ALA A 621 -18.53 -7.29 14.89
N GLY A 622 -18.05 -7.30 13.64
CA GLY A 622 -17.38 -8.46 13.04
C GLY A 622 -16.12 -8.88 13.80
N LEU A 623 -15.27 -7.93 14.20
CA LEU A 623 -14.07 -8.19 14.99
C LEU A 623 -14.40 -8.84 16.34
N VAL A 624 -15.36 -8.27 17.09
CA VAL A 624 -15.74 -8.76 18.42
C VAL A 624 -16.41 -10.12 18.34
N LEU A 625 -17.37 -10.30 17.41
CA LEU A 625 -18.07 -11.58 17.22
C LEU A 625 -17.11 -12.69 16.80
N SER A 626 -16.15 -12.41 15.91
CA SER A 626 -15.11 -13.37 15.56
C SER A 626 -14.20 -13.72 16.72
N ALA A 627 -13.77 -12.74 17.52
CA ALA A 627 -12.91 -12.98 18.68
C ALA A 627 -13.63 -13.85 19.73
N LEU A 628 -14.92 -13.59 19.99
CA LEU A 628 -15.75 -14.39 20.90
C LEU A 628 -15.97 -15.81 20.38
N SER A 629 -16.28 -15.95 19.09
CA SER A 629 -16.44 -17.26 18.43
C SER A 629 -15.15 -18.09 18.51
N GLN A 630 -14.00 -17.48 18.20
CA GLN A 630 -12.69 -18.14 18.29
C GLN A 630 -12.33 -18.54 19.72
N LYS A 631 -12.65 -17.71 20.72
CA LYS A 631 -12.44 -18.03 22.13
C LYS A 631 -13.30 -19.23 22.55
N ARG A 632 -14.56 -19.29 22.09
CA ARG A 632 -15.48 -20.41 22.37
C ARG A 632 -15.00 -21.73 21.74
N ILE A 633 -14.41 -21.68 20.55
CA ILE A 633 -13.88 -22.85 19.82
C ILE A 633 -12.46 -23.23 20.28
N GLY A 634 -11.83 -22.43 21.14
CA GLY A 634 -10.47 -22.70 21.64
C GLY A 634 -9.36 -22.46 20.62
N GLN A 635 -9.61 -21.66 19.57
CA GLN A 635 -8.64 -21.34 18.52
C GLN A 635 -8.44 -19.83 18.33
N PRO A 636 -7.93 -19.10 19.36
CA PRO A 636 -7.65 -17.68 19.21
C PRO A 636 -6.48 -17.42 18.25
N LEU A 637 -6.61 -16.42 17.37
CA LEU A 637 -5.55 -16.02 16.42
C LEU A 637 -4.26 -15.52 17.10
N PHE A 638 -4.40 -14.72 18.17
CA PHE A 638 -3.31 -13.99 18.84
C PHE A 638 -3.20 -14.38 20.33
N SER A 639 -3.53 -15.62 20.69
CA SER A 639 -3.57 -16.08 22.10
C SER A 639 -4.58 -15.27 22.94
N ILE A 640 -4.23 -14.91 24.18
CA ILE A 640 -5.06 -14.16 25.14
C ILE A 640 -5.38 -12.73 24.64
N ILE A 641 -4.59 -12.21 23.69
CA ILE A 641 -4.66 -10.81 23.25
C ILE A 641 -5.76 -10.58 22.19
N THR A 642 -6.35 -11.64 21.61
CA THR A 642 -7.35 -11.50 20.53
C THR A 642 -8.53 -10.63 20.89
N LEU A 643 -9.16 -10.90 22.03
CA LEU A 643 -10.35 -10.18 22.47
C LEU A 643 -10.04 -8.73 22.84
N PRO A 644 -9.02 -8.42 23.67
CA PRO A 644 -8.58 -7.05 23.90
C PRO A 644 -8.29 -6.30 22.58
N ALA A 645 -7.53 -6.92 21.68
CA ALA A 645 -7.19 -6.29 20.39
C ALA A 645 -8.44 -6.02 19.54
N ALA A 646 -9.40 -6.94 19.51
CA ALA A 646 -10.65 -6.78 18.78
C ALA A 646 -11.51 -5.64 19.34
N LEU A 647 -11.57 -5.51 20.67
CA LEU A 647 -12.28 -4.41 21.33
C LEU A 647 -11.65 -3.05 21.02
N ILE A 648 -10.32 -2.94 21.08
CA ILE A 648 -9.61 -1.67 20.79
C ILE A 648 -9.73 -1.30 19.32
N CYS A 649 -9.49 -2.25 18.40
CA CYS A 649 -9.62 -2.01 16.98
C CYS A 649 -11.09 -1.70 16.61
N GLY A 650 -12.05 -2.38 17.24
CA GLY A 650 -13.48 -2.12 17.06
C GLY A 650 -13.89 -0.73 17.56
N ALA A 651 -13.45 -0.33 18.74
CA ALA A 651 -13.71 1.01 19.27
C ALA A 651 -13.15 2.11 18.35
N ALA A 652 -11.95 1.92 17.80
CA ALA A 652 -11.40 2.83 16.79
C ALA A 652 -12.22 2.83 15.49
N ALA A 653 -12.71 1.66 15.05
CA ALA A 653 -13.50 1.52 13.83
C ALA A 653 -14.83 2.28 13.89
N LEU A 654 -15.46 2.41 15.07
CA LEU A 654 -16.76 3.11 15.24
C LEU A 654 -16.73 4.56 14.73
N TYR A 655 -15.61 5.25 14.90
CA TYR A 655 -15.44 6.65 14.46
C TYR A 655 -14.59 6.77 13.19
N ALA A 656 -13.69 5.82 12.98
CA ALA A 656 -12.73 5.82 11.89
C ALA A 656 -12.54 4.37 11.39
N PRO A 657 -13.43 3.86 10.51
CA PRO A 657 -13.38 2.49 10.01
C PRO A 657 -11.99 2.08 9.51
N GLY A 658 -11.32 2.96 8.76
CA GLY A 658 -9.98 2.69 8.25
C GLY A 658 -8.87 2.65 9.32
N ILE A 659 -8.99 3.40 10.42
CA ILE A 659 -8.03 3.29 11.54
C ILE A 659 -8.22 1.95 12.24
N GLY A 660 -9.46 1.58 12.59
CA GLY A 660 -9.75 0.30 13.24
C GLY A 660 -9.37 -0.91 12.39
N LEU A 661 -9.72 -0.89 11.10
CA LEU A 661 -9.30 -1.91 10.13
C LEU A 661 -7.77 -1.94 9.96
N GLY A 662 -7.14 -0.78 9.82
CA GLY A 662 -5.69 -0.65 9.66
C GLY A 662 -4.90 -1.24 10.83
N LEU A 663 -5.31 -0.96 12.08
CA LEU A 663 -4.73 -1.55 13.29
C LEU A 663 -4.84 -3.08 13.28
N TRP A 664 -6.02 -3.61 12.94
CA TRP A 664 -6.23 -5.05 12.86
C TRP A 664 -5.39 -5.69 11.72
N LEU A 665 -5.28 -5.03 10.58
CA LEU A 665 -4.46 -5.50 9.45
C LEU A 665 -2.96 -5.49 9.76
N ILE A 666 -2.47 -4.59 10.62
CA ILE A 666 -1.09 -4.62 11.12
C ILE A 666 -0.86 -5.87 12.00
N LEU A 667 -1.80 -6.19 12.89
CA LEU A 667 -1.75 -7.43 13.69
C LEU A 667 -1.81 -8.67 12.79
N MET A 668 -2.68 -8.64 11.79
CA MET A 668 -2.82 -9.73 10.83
C MET A 668 -1.55 -9.92 9.99
N ALA A 669 -0.88 -8.83 9.58
CA ALA A 669 0.40 -8.89 8.88
C ALA A 669 1.49 -9.59 9.71
N ARG A 670 1.53 -9.34 11.03
CA ARG A 670 2.43 -10.05 11.93
C ARG A 670 2.06 -11.53 12.07
N TYR A 671 0.78 -11.83 12.22
CA TYR A 671 0.29 -13.20 12.37
C TYR A 671 0.52 -14.05 11.11
N LEU A 672 0.37 -13.47 9.92
CA LEU A 672 0.66 -14.11 8.64
C LEU A 672 2.17 -14.11 8.30
N GLY A 673 3.00 -13.38 9.05
CA GLY A 673 4.43 -13.25 8.79
C GLY A 673 4.78 -12.54 7.48
N SER A 674 3.88 -11.68 6.98
CA SER A 674 4.05 -11.01 5.68
C SER A 674 4.52 -9.57 5.86
N PRO A 675 5.80 -9.25 5.57
CA PRO A 675 6.28 -7.87 5.63
C PRO A 675 5.63 -6.97 4.57
N GLY A 676 5.24 -7.54 3.42
CA GLY A 676 4.51 -6.81 2.39
C GLY A 676 3.15 -6.33 2.88
N LEU A 677 2.39 -7.21 3.56
CA LEU A 677 1.10 -6.83 4.13
C LEU A 677 1.28 -5.75 5.21
N MET A 678 2.34 -5.82 6.02
CA MET A 678 2.61 -4.82 7.05
C MET A 678 2.81 -3.41 6.46
N VAL A 679 3.57 -3.32 5.35
CA VAL A 679 3.78 -2.04 4.64
C VAL A 679 2.48 -1.54 4.02
N VAL A 680 1.70 -2.42 3.40
CA VAL A 680 0.40 -2.07 2.79
C VAL A 680 -0.59 -1.56 3.85
N SER A 681 -0.70 -2.24 5.00
CA SER A 681 -1.57 -1.85 6.11
C SER A 681 -1.14 -0.52 6.73
N ALA A 682 0.16 -0.31 6.93
CA ALA A 682 0.69 0.95 7.45
C ALA A 682 0.46 2.12 6.47
N GLY A 683 0.71 1.90 5.18
CA GLY A 683 0.45 2.89 4.12
C GLY A 683 -1.04 3.26 4.04
N PHE A 684 -1.92 2.27 4.08
CA PHE A 684 -3.37 2.48 4.15
C PHE A 684 -3.77 3.33 5.34
N MET A 685 -3.26 3.03 6.54
CA MET A 685 -3.59 3.77 7.74
C MET A 685 -3.13 5.23 7.65
N VAL A 686 -1.94 5.49 7.11
CA VAL A 686 -1.45 6.86 6.87
C VAL A 686 -2.35 7.61 5.89
N LEU A 687 -2.66 7.01 4.73
CA LEU A 687 -3.53 7.62 3.72
C LEU A 687 -4.93 7.92 4.27
N TYR A 688 -5.48 6.98 5.05
CA TYR A 688 -6.78 7.15 5.66
C TYR A 688 -6.79 8.29 6.70
N VAL A 689 -5.78 8.39 7.56
CA VAL A 689 -5.67 9.47 8.55
C VAL A 689 -5.54 10.84 7.88
N ILE A 690 -4.81 10.93 6.76
CA ILE A 690 -4.70 12.17 5.96
C ILE A 690 -6.08 12.58 5.44
N GLY A 691 -6.83 11.66 4.83
CA GLY A 691 -8.19 11.97 4.38
C GLY A 691 -9.10 12.33 5.56
N TRP A 692 -9.03 11.58 6.66
CA TRP A 692 -9.88 11.76 7.84
C TRP A 692 -9.72 13.13 8.50
N TYR A 693 -8.57 13.80 8.33
CA TYR A 693 -8.41 15.20 8.72
C TYR A 693 -9.49 16.10 8.11
N TYR A 694 -9.79 15.93 6.81
CA TYR A 694 -10.77 16.73 6.07
C TYR A 694 -12.22 16.27 6.23
N PHE A 695 -12.45 15.14 6.90
CA PHE A 695 -13.80 14.62 7.13
C PHE A 695 -14.55 15.46 8.17
N LEU A 696 -15.60 16.17 7.74
CA LEU A 696 -16.26 17.21 8.55
C LEU A 696 -17.32 16.68 9.54
N GLU A 697 -17.82 15.45 9.36
CA GLU A 697 -18.86 14.90 10.26
C GLU A 697 -18.35 14.60 11.66
N VAL A 698 -17.05 14.31 11.80
CA VAL A 698 -16.41 14.17 13.11
C VAL A 698 -15.80 15.52 13.48
N THR A 699 -16.28 16.11 14.55
CA THR A 699 -15.77 17.40 15.06
C THR A 699 -14.30 17.30 15.47
N LEU A 700 -13.55 18.40 15.39
CA LEU A 700 -12.14 18.42 15.83
C LEU A 700 -11.99 18.02 17.31
N LEU A 701 -12.98 18.32 18.16
CA LEU A 701 -13.00 17.86 19.56
C LEU A 701 -13.06 16.34 19.67
N GLN A 702 -13.97 15.70 18.92
CA GLN A 702 -14.06 14.25 18.89
C GLN A 702 -12.75 13.64 18.36
N LYS A 703 -12.18 14.20 17.28
CA LYS A 703 -10.87 13.75 16.76
C LYS A 703 -9.77 13.86 17.81
N THR A 704 -9.73 14.97 18.55
CA THR A 704 -8.82 15.22 19.66
C THR A 704 -8.95 14.16 20.74
N LEU A 705 -10.15 13.96 21.26
CA LEU A 705 -10.42 13.00 22.33
C LEU A 705 -10.06 11.58 21.91
N LEU A 706 -10.43 11.18 20.69
CA LEU A 706 -10.11 9.86 20.14
C LEU A 706 -8.60 9.63 20.03
N LEU A 707 -7.84 10.62 19.54
CA LEU A 707 -6.41 10.49 19.34
C LEU A 707 -5.60 10.62 20.65
N LEU A 708 -6.00 11.52 21.55
CA LEU A 708 -5.35 11.64 22.87
C LEU A 708 -5.64 10.43 23.74
N ALA A 709 -6.92 10.05 23.91
CA ALA A 709 -7.30 8.89 24.70
C ALA A 709 -6.78 7.60 24.06
N GLY A 710 -6.91 7.45 22.72
CA GLY A 710 -6.35 6.33 21.98
C GLY A 710 -4.84 6.25 22.12
N GLY A 711 -4.13 7.38 22.04
CA GLY A 711 -2.69 7.45 22.25
C GLY A 711 -2.26 6.97 23.63
N LEU A 712 -2.92 7.46 24.69
CA LEU A 712 -2.67 7.03 26.07
C LEU A 712 -2.99 5.54 26.27
N VAL A 713 -4.09 5.05 25.70
CA VAL A 713 -4.47 3.63 25.75
C VAL A 713 -3.40 2.77 25.06
N LEU A 714 -2.92 3.16 23.87
CA LEU A 714 -1.87 2.43 23.16
C LEU A 714 -0.55 2.39 23.96
N LEU A 715 -0.15 3.50 24.60
CA LEU A 715 1.02 3.54 25.46
C LEU A 715 0.85 2.69 26.73
N GLY A 716 -0.33 2.76 27.37
CA GLY A 716 -0.68 1.92 28.50
C GLY A 716 -0.64 0.44 28.13
N LEU A 717 -1.15 0.07 26.95
CA LEU A 717 -1.09 -1.30 26.42
C LEU A 717 0.35 -1.74 26.14
N ALA A 718 1.20 -0.86 25.62
CA ALA A 718 2.62 -1.18 25.44
C ALA A 718 3.28 -1.56 26.79
N TRP A 719 2.92 -0.85 27.87
CA TRP A 719 3.37 -1.15 29.23
C TRP A 719 2.77 -2.45 29.78
N VAL A 720 1.46 -2.68 29.58
CA VAL A 720 0.79 -3.93 29.99
C VAL A 720 1.42 -5.13 29.27
N VAL A 721 1.63 -5.03 27.96
CA VAL A 721 2.30 -6.06 27.15
C VAL A 721 3.71 -6.33 27.66
N ALA A 722 4.45 -5.29 28.05
CA ALA A 722 5.79 -5.45 28.61
C ALA A 722 5.82 -6.23 29.93
N LYS A 723 4.75 -6.15 30.73
CA LYS A 723 4.58 -6.85 32.02
C LYS A 723 3.94 -8.24 31.91
N VAL A 724 2.93 -8.39 31.07
CA VAL A 724 2.11 -9.61 30.98
C VAL A 724 2.74 -10.67 30.09
N LEU A 725 3.39 -10.26 28.98
CA LEU A 725 4.04 -11.22 28.09
C LEU A 725 5.47 -11.49 28.56
N PRO A 726 5.92 -12.76 28.52
CA PRO A 726 7.28 -13.11 28.93
C PRO A 726 8.31 -12.40 28.04
N ALA A 727 9.34 -11.85 28.67
CA ALA A 727 10.57 -11.50 27.95
C ALA A 727 11.20 -12.79 27.42
N LYS A 728 11.89 -12.71 26.26
CA LYS A 728 12.67 -13.84 25.76
C LYS A 728 13.74 -14.15 26.81
N ILE A 729 13.60 -15.24 27.56
CA ILE A 729 14.61 -15.70 28.53
C ILE A 729 15.83 -16.15 27.72
N GLY A 730 16.76 -15.23 27.47
CA GLY A 730 18.16 -15.58 27.45
C GLY A 730 18.59 -15.73 28.90
N GLY A 731 19.27 -16.82 29.25
CA GLY A 731 19.81 -17.00 30.59
C GLY A 731 20.63 -15.79 31.03
N ALA A 732 20.58 -15.51 32.33
CA ALA A 732 21.03 -14.32 33.06
C ALA A 732 19.99 -13.19 33.13
N SER A 733 19.31 -13.18 34.28
CA SER A 733 18.53 -12.09 34.84
C SER A 733 19.22 -10.73 34.69
N GLU A 734 18.58 -9.78 34.01
CA GLU A 734 18.72 -8.35 34.33
C GLU A 734 18.00 -8.10 35.66
N ASN A 735 18.70 -8.37 36.76
CA ASN A 735 18.50 -7.76 38.06
C ASN A 735 19.90 -7.33 38.54
N ALA A 736 20.36 -6.18 38.06
CA ALA A 736 21.37 -5.31 38.67
C ALA A 736 21.37 -3.97 37.93
#